data_AF-A0A3B0V0V4-F1
#
_entry.id   AF-A0A3B0V0V4-F1
#
_cell.length_a   1.000
_cell.length_b   1.000
_cell.length_c   1.000
_cell.angle_alpha   90.00
_cell.angle_beta   90.00
_cell.angle_gamma   90.00
#
_symmetry.space_group_name_H-M   'P 1'
#
loop_
_entity.id
_entity.type
_entity.pdbx_description
1 polymer ?
#
loop_
_entity_poly.entity_id
_entity_poly.type
_entity_poly.pdbx_seq_one_letter_code
_entity_poly.pdbx_strand_id
1 'polypeptide(L)'
;MERTSGIFEVIKQRWQILVSIASLAMVFVGLIGLINLATAESKKGALPVLTTVKFEEKKNFNQLELTFEGRPRFSMQKYKGRFYLKLRNINNELLPPAAAPTSRLSQLPTKIVKDRLGTLTSIVVGVNGDFRTEMSAYEKPGTPFRIVIEFYPARERASVAVKPQPDKDVAGIEKKKVVKSKKVKTKKKTAKVRDFWEQEREGLDKDKKPGKPVKKKVAKKSAGKTTHKRAHTAVVKKVKKVRKIEIERVASGDENAGVAAFNNGWRWEYRKKVISAISDTQSGIYSNVLRALGEKLGLEDGTEPVQLTAELTALVADYETGEQSGKAEVLKGIIPFFQGSGDVEVMDALLRKYAYTGFTRLGRFVEGAYYEQKGFIPEALAYYNMTVVGSEDEYLPEPFTNAIIAEANFRMGVVYFMDYRMDEAAGYFKTASQQGNRSARKWLANTLLVKGLTKDAARIYSEVDPDDPVTKMSLADISVLEGDYDTARDYYSALSEEFSGDALVSAYFMIRVADTYQIEGRIDDANLRYKVARDNLGGEGRAMASLAMAEILIGSDDREAYRDALRYYGTVAEGNYIGTEEAYLMSARLHMQLGDNSMAIALLDKMGRLFPMGELRFDADRTRGEITLKWLNKLASIGDDEGFAKVFLTYEPYIPFGKKSGAYIQAGRAFLKLGFTTDAVKVLNSLVKMGDGEHLEEAMILLIKGYLAQEDIESADRLAMFFKATFPGTRFKERYARLLTEINYKKGEYKKVVNSGEVKRRADWDNSDEMMVVASSFFRLGKYKKAEERYRRAAELLAEAQKNKKLADACMGVAESSFMQGRYKESIRFYRCAAELSKSEDKDGSSIDSSWAMYRLAESNFRMGKSLEGTEALDSLERIDRKMAEWGKYLFAENGK
;
A
#
# COMPACT_ATOMS: atom_id res chain seq x y z
N MET A 1 48.97 26.39 6.67
CA MET A 1 47.55 26.34 6.26
C MET A 1 47.34 26.66 4.78
N GLU A 2 48.25 27.36 4.09
CA GLU A 2 48.12 27.56 2.63
C GLU A 2 48.41 26.31 1.80
N ARG A 3 49.29 25.40 2.25
CA ARG A 3 49.50 24.10 1.58
C ARG A 3 48.30 23.13 1.70
N THR A 4 47.41 23.32 2.67
CA THR A 4 46.23 22.46 2.87
C THR A 4 45.03 22.88 2.02
N SER A 5 44.90 24.15 1.61
CA SER A 5 43.80 24.56 0.72
C SER A 5 44.01 24.07 -0.71
N GLY A 6 45.27 24.03 -1.20
CA GLY A 6 45.59 23.47 -2.51
C GLY A 6 45.23 21.98 -2.64
N ILE A 7 45.39 21.21 -1.56
CA ILE A 7 45.02 19.78 -1.54
C ILE A 7 43.49 19.61 -1.57
N PHE A 8 42.73 20.46 -0.86
CA PHE A 8 41.27 20.41 -0.90
C PHE A 8 40.69 20.81 -2.26
N GLU A 9 41.29 21.77 -2.96
CA GLU A 9 40.82 22.16 -4.30
C GLU A 9 41.13 21.08 -5.35
N VAL A 10 42.25 20.37 -5.24
CA VAL A 10 42.58 19.20 -6.07
C VAL A 10 41.67 18.01 -5.75
N ILE A 11 41.35 17.76 -4.48
CA ILE A 11 40.39 16.71 -4.07
C ILE A 11 38.99 17.04 -4.59
N LYS A 12 38.56 18.30 -4.52
CA LYS A 12 37.27 18.76 -5.04
C LYS A 12 37.18 18.66 -6.57
N GLN A 13 38.24 18.99 -7.30
CA GLN A 13 38.30 18.76 -8.75
C GLN A 13 38.27 17.26 -9.11
N ARG A 14 39.03 16.42 -8.40
CA ARG A 14 39.02 14.96 -8.64
C ARG A 14 37.68 14.32 -8.28
N TRP A 15 37.01 14.81 -7.24
CA TRP A 15 35.67 14.36 -6.84
C TRP A 15 34.61 14.77 -7.87
N GLN A 16 34.71 15.97 -8.46
CA GLN A 16 33.84 16.38 -9.56
C GLN A 16 34.05 15.53 -10.83
N ILE A 17 35.30 15.19 -11.17
CA ILE A 17 35.59 14.29 -12.30
C ILE A 17 35.01 12.88 -12.05
N LEU A 18 35.14 12.34 -10.83
CA LEU A 18 34.55 11.05 -10.45
C LEU A 18 33.02 11.06 -10.50
N VAL A 19 32.36 12.13 -10.07
CA VAL A 19 30.90 12.28 -10.18
C VAL A 19 30.44 12.38 -11.63
N SER A 20 31.21 13.06 -12.49
CA SER A 20 30.94 13.10 -13.94
C SER A 20 31.12 11.74 -14.60
N ILE A 21 32.15 10.97 -14.25
CA ILE A 21 32.38 9.61 -14.77
C ILE A 21 31.27 8.65 -14.29
N ALA A 22 30.87 8.71 -13.02
CA ALA A 22 29.79 7.90 -12.47
C ALA A 22 28.43 8.24 -13.10
N SER A 23 28.18 9.51 -13.40
CA SER A 23 26.98 9.96 -14.12
C SER A 23 26.98 9.46 -15.57
N LEU A 24 28.14 9.47 -16.24
CA LEU A 24 28.31 8.94 -17.60
C LEU A 24 28.13 7.41 -17.65
N ALA A 25 28.63 6.69 -16.65
CA ALA A 25 28.46 5.25 -16.52
C ALA A 25 27.00 4.85 -16.28
N MET A 26 26.25 5.62 -15.46
CA MET A 26 24.81 5.38 -15.27
C MET A 26 23.98 5.68 -16.53
N VAL A 27 24.39 6.67 -17.34
CA VAL A 27 23.80 6.89 -18.66
C VAL A 27 24.08 5.71 -19.59
N PHE A 28 25.29 5.16 -19.59
CA PHE A 28 25.66 4.00 -20.40
C PHE A 28 24.89 2.73 -20.02
N VAL A 29 24.69 2.46 -18.72
CA VAL A 29 23.90 1.31 -18.25
C VAL A 29 22.42 1.46 -18.65
N GLY A 30 21.87 2.67 -18.57
CA GLY A 30 20.51 2.96 -19.07
C GLY A 30 20.39 2.83 -20.59
N LEU A 31 21.43 3.23 -21.34
CA LEU A 31 21.47 3.13 -22.80
C LEU A 31 21.57 1.68 -23.27
N ILE A 32 22.40 0.86 -22.60
CA ILE A 32 22.51 -0.59 -22.87
C ILE A 32 21.17 -1.28 -22.57
N GLY A 33 20.47 -0.89 -21.51
CA GLY A 33 19.11 -1.38 -21.21
C GLY A 33 18.10 -1.02 -22.30
N LEU A 34 18.14 0.21 -22.82
CA LEU A 34 17.30 0.67 -23.93
C LEU A 34 17.64 -0.02 -25.26
N ILE A 35 18.92 -0.26 -25.55
CA ILE A 35 19.38 -0.96 -26.74
C ILE A 35 18.98 -2.44 -26.69
N ASN A 36 19.13 -3.11 -25.53
CA ASN A 36 18.73 -4.50 -25.32
C ASN A 36 17.20 -4.67 -25.38
N LEU A 37 16.43 -3.70 -24.87
CA LEU A 37 14.96 -3.70 -24.97
C LEU A 37 14.50 -3.49 -26.42
N ALA A 38 15.14 -2.56 -27.16
CA ALA A 38 14.85 -2.32 -28.56
C ALA A 38 15.24 -3.50 -29.47
N THR A 39 16.34 -4.21 -29.20
CA THR A 39 16.73 -5.43 -29.93
C THR A 39 15.84 -6.63 -29.58
N ALA A 40 15.37 -6.74 -28.34
CA ALA A 40 14.44 -7.80 -27.92
C ALA A 40 13.05 -7.64 -28.57
N GLU A 41 12.56 -6.42 -28.75
CA GLU A 41 11.26 -6.16 -29.39
C GLU A 41 11.33 -6.10 -30.93
N SER A 42 12.50 -5.79 -31.51
CA SER A 42 12.75 -5.83 -32.96
C SER A 42 12.53 -7.24 -33.57
N LYS A 43 12.79 -8.31 -32.81
CA LYS A 43 12.53 -9.71 -33.24
C LYS A 43 11.05 -10.04 -33.45
N LYS A 44 10.12 -9.14 -33.11
CA LYS A 44 8.66 -9.31 -33.29
C LYS A 44 8.09 -8.55 -34.51
N GLY A 45 8.95 -8.04 -35.40
CA GLY A 45 8.58 -7.77 -36.80
C GLY A 45 7.74 -6.53 -37.12
N ALA A 46 7.57 -5.55 -36.22
CA ALA A 46 6.69 -4.39 -36.50
C ALA A 46 7.19 -3.01 -36.01
N LEU A 47 8.50 -2.82 -35.77
CA LEU A 47 9.04 -1.56 -35.24
C LEU A 47 10.31 -1.08 -35.99
N PRO A 48 10.60 0.25 -36.00
CA PRO A 48 11.70 0.84 -36.77
C PRO A 48 13.06 0.30 -36.33
N VAL A 49 13.95 0.10 -37.30
CA VAL A 49 15.32 -0.41 -37.07
C VAL A 49 16.24 0.79 -36.83
N LEU A 50 16.94 0.81 -35.69
CA LEU A 50 18.00 1.78 -35.42
C LEU A 50 19.22 1.41 -36.26
N THR A 51 19.59 2.26 -37.22
CA THR A 51 20.66 1.96 -38.18
C THR A 51 22.00 2.57 -37.78
N THR A 52 22.01 3.76 -37.18
CA THR A 52 23.25 4.41 -36.74
C THR A 52 23.11 5.17 -35.43
N VAL A 53 24.19 5.14 -34.63
CA VAL A 53 24.37 5.93 -33.41
C VAL A 53 25.69 6.68 -33.54
N LYS A 54 25.65 8.01 -33.49
CA LYS A 54 26.85 8.85 -33.51
C LYS A 54 26.87 9.76 -32.29
N PHE A 55 27.97 9.74 -31.55
CA PHE A 55 28.21 10.65 -30.42
C PHE A 55 29.39 11.56 -30.76
N GLU A 56 29.20 12.86 -30.59
CA GLU A 56 30.20 13.88 -30.93
C GLU A 56 30.29 14.90 -29.79
N GLU A 57 31.49 15.03 -29.21
CA GLU A 57 31.78 16.06 -28.21
C GLU A 57 32.07 17.37 -28.94
N LYS A 58 31.23 18.38 -28.72
CA LYS A 58 31.41 19.72 -29.30
C LYS A 58 31.81 20.70 -28.21
N LYS A 59 32.50 21.78 -28.62
CA LYS A 59 33.15 22.76 -27.73
C LYS A 59 32.30 23.24 -26.54
N ASN A 60 30.96 23.24 -26.65
CA ASN A 60 30.04 23.74 -25.64
C ASN A 60 28.93 22.73 -25.22
N PHE A 61 28.84 21.56 -25.84
CA PHE A 61 27.79 20.56 -25.57
C PHE A 61 28.16 19.20 -26.16
N ASN A 62 27.56 18.13 -25.65
CA ASN A 62 27.66 16.80 -26.24
C ASN A 62 26.47 16.55 -27.16
N GLN A 63 26.70 15.99 -28.34
CA GLN A 63 25.67 15.70 -29.34
C GLN A 63 25.52 14.18 -29.51
N LEU A 64 24.31 13.64 -29.31
CA LEU A 64 23.94 12.27 -29.66
C LEU A 64 23.01 12.30 -30.86
N GLU A 65 23.31 11.48 -31.85
CA GLU A 65 22.56 11.37 -33.09
C GLU A 65 22.14 9.92 -33.30
N LEU A 66 20.84 9.74 -33.57
CA LEU A 66 20.22 8.44 -33.81
C LEU A 66 19.49 8.49 -35.16
N THR A 67 19.79 7.53 -36.04
CA THR A 67 19.08 7.40 -37.34
C THR A 67 18.28 6.10 -37.34
N PHE A 68 17.04 6.18 -37.80
CA PHE A 68 16.11 5.05 -37.85
C PHE A 68 15.55 4.87 -39.26
N GLU A 69 15.30 3.61 -39.64
CA GLU A 69 14.54 3.23 -40.84
C GLU A 69 13.18 2.64 -40.44
N GLY A 70 12.09 3.16 -41.00
CA GLY A 70 10.70 2.71 -40.74
C GLY A 70 9.84 3.72 -39.95
N ARG A 71 8.55 3.41 -39.75
CA ARG A 71 7.60 4.30 -39.04
C ARG A 71 7.76 4.16 -37.52
N PRO A 72 8.19 5.21 -36.78
CA PRO A 72 8.33 5.08 -35.34
C PRO A 72 7.03 5.36 -34.60
N ARG A 73 6.82 4.59 -33.53
CA ARG A 73 5.98 5.00 -32.39
C ARG A 73 6.90 5.12 -31.19
N PHE A 74 7.00 6.31 -30.62
CA PHE A 74 7.82 6.53 -29.43
C PHE A 74 6.94 6.67 -28.18
N SER A 75 7.38 6.03 -27.10
CA SER A 75 6.94 6.32 -25.74
C SER A 75 8.19 6.49 -24.88
N MET A 76 8.40 7.67 -24.29
CA MET A 76 9.49 7.87 -23.33
C MET A 76 8.96 7.66 -21.91
N GLN A 77 9.69 6.89 -21.10
CA GLN A 77 9.48 6.81 -19.66
C GLN A 77 10.68 7.37 -18.89
N LYS A 78 10.37 8.30 -17.97
CA LYS A 78 11.18 8.83 -16.86
C LYS A 78 12.65 9.17 -17.15
N TYR A 79 12.93 10.47 -17.24
CA TYR A 79 14.27 11.02 -17.03
C TYR A 79 14.19 12.37 -16.29
N LYS A 80 15.10 12.61 -15.34
CA LYS A 80 15.21 13.89 -14.60
C LYS A 80 16.38 14.69 -15.17
N GLY A 81 16.09 15.75 -15.93
CA GLY A 81 17.08 16.68 -16.49
C GLY A 81 16.45 17.73 -17.41
N ARG A 82 17.16 18.83 -17.70
CA ARG A 82 16.77 19.80 -18.73
C ARG A 82 17.47 19.44 -20.04
N PHE A 83 16.71 19.28 -21.12
CA PHE A 83 17.26 18.94 -22.43
C PHE A 83 16.65 19.86 -23.49
N TYR A 84 17.41 20.07 -24.57
CA TYR A 84 16.91 20.72 -25.77
C TYR A 84 16.73 19.65 -26.84
N LEU A 85 15.51 19.50 -27.34
CA LEU A 85 15.20 18.56 -28.42
C LEU A 85 15.06 19.35 -29.73
N LYS A 86 15.86 19.00 -30.74
CA LYS A 86 15.80 19.62 -32.06
C LYS A 86 15.60 18.53 -33.11
N LEU A 87 14.41 18.50 -33.72
CA LEU A 87 14.06 17.53 -34.76
C LEU A 87 14.34 18.12 -36.14
N ARG A 88 14.95 17.34 -37.03
CA ARG A 88 15.28 17.73 -38.42
C ARG A 88 15.12 16.52 -39.34
N ASN A 89 14.77 16.74 -40.61
CA ASN A 89 14.90 15.68 -41.63
C ASN A 89 16.39 15.53 -42.03
N ILE A 90 16.74 14.43 -42.71
CA ILE A 90 18.10 14.11 -43.22
C ILE A 90 18.68 15.25 -44.06
N ASN A 91 17.83 16.01 -44.76
CA ASN A 91 18.26 17.18 -45.56
C ASN A 91 18.42 18.47 -44.74
N ASN A 92 18.37 18.42 -43.40
CA ASN A 92 18.47 19.56 -42.49
C ASN A 92 17.34 20.61 -42.58
N GLU A 93 16.26 20.32 -43.31
CA GLU A 93 15.08 21.19 -43.45
C GLU A 93 14.11 21.07 -42.27
N LEU A 94 13.36 22.15 -41.99
CA LEU A 94 12.33 22.23 -40.94
C LEU A 94 10.98 21.74 -41.48
N LEU A 95 10.29 20.89 -40.71
CA LEU A 95 9.00 20.30 -41.11
C LEU A 95 7.84 21.34 -41.09
N PRO A 96 6.87 21.27 -42.03
CA PRO A 96 5.75 22.23 -42.10
C PRO A 96 4.62 21.94 -41.08
N PRO A 97 3.77 22.94 -40.73
CA PRO A 97 2.69 22.76 -39.78
C PRO A 97 1.44 22.09 -40.39
N ALA A 98 0.82 21.18 -39.64
CA ALA A 98 -0.40 20.46 -40.02
C ALA A 98 -1.67 21.35 -39.97
N ALA A 99 -2.57 21.17 -40.94
CA ALA A 99 -3.84 21.89 -41.05
C ALA A 99 -5.00 21.20 -40.30
N ALA A 100 -5.64 21.95 -39.39
CA ALA A 100 -7.00 21.80 -38.83
C ALA A 100 -7.33 20.54 -37.95
N PRO A 101 -8.38 20.55 -37.10
CA PRO A 101 -8.16 20.63 -35.66
C PRO A 101 -8.88 19.53 -34.86
N THR A 102 -8.16 18.51 -34.40
CA THR A 102 -8.64 17.60 -33.35
C THR A 102 -7.46 16.98 -32.58
N SER A 103 -6.84 17.73 -31.67
CA SER A 103 -6.22 17.15 -30.46
C SER A 103 -5.71 18.22 -29.49
N ARG A 104 -5.73 17.86 -28.21
CA ARG A 104 -5.60 18.70 -27.01
C ARG A 104 -4.17 19.22 -26.79
N LEU A 105 -3.81 20.34 -27.46
CA LEU A 105 -2.51 21.02 -27.30
C LEU A 105 -2.59 22.37 -26.55
N SER A 106 -3.68 22.65 -25.85
CA SER A 106 -3.92 23.92 -25.13
C SER A 106 -3.65 23.87 -23.61
N GLN A 107 -3.00 22.82 -23.07
CA GLN A 107 -2.87 22.61 -21.61
C GLN A 107 -1.44 22.34 -21.11
N LEU A 108 -0.41 22.97 -21.69
CA LEU A 108 0.96 22.91 -21.17
C LEU A 108 1.53 24.32 -20.93
N PRO A 109 2.42 24.52 -19.93
CA PRO A 109 3.19 25.76 -19.82
C PRO A 109 4.37 25.70 -20.79
N THR A 110 4.11 26.01 -22.06
CA THR A 110 5.13 26.09 -23.12
C THR A 110 5.46 27.55 -23.42
N LYS A 111 6.75 27.87 -23.53
CA LYS A 111 7.17 29.13 -24.15
C LYS A 111 7.51 28.84 -25.60
N ILE A 112 6.58 29.17 -26.50
CA ILE A 112 6.75 29.04 -27.95
C ILE A 112 7.42 30.33 -28.44
N VAL A 113 8.59 30.21 -29.06
CA VAL A 113 9.25 31.34 -29.73
C VAL A 113 9.05 31.16 -31.24
N LYS A 114 8.39 32.13 -31.86
CA LYS A 114 8.20 32.22 -33.31
C LYS A 114 9.06 33.34 -33.86
N ASP A 115 9.55 33.20 -35.09
CA ASP A 115 10.16 34.32 -35.81
C ASP A 115 9.08 35.27 -36.37
N ARG A 116 9.52 36.35 -37.04
CA ARG A 116 8.62 37.35 -37.64
C ARG A 116 7.72 36.80 -38.77
N LEU A 117 7.95 35.57 -39.24
CA LEU A 117 7.18 34.91 -40.30
C LEU A 117 6.24 33.82 -39.76
N GLY A 118 6.17 33.65 -38.43
CA GLY A 118 5.26 32.70 -37.79
C GLY A 118 5.77 31.26 -37.79
N THR A 119 7.02 31.04 -38.21
CA THR A 119 7.65 29.71 -38.26
C THR A 119 8.11 29.29 -36.86
N LEU A 120 7.87 28.02 -36.52
CA LEU A 120 8.19 27.47 -35.21
C LEU A 120 9.69 27.16 -35.13
N THR A 121 10.47 27.92 -34.37
CA THR A 121 11.94 27.80 -34.37
C THR A 121 12.50 27.05 -33.16
N SER A 122 11.77 26.96 -32.04
CA SER A 122 12.14 26.14 -30.89
C SER A 122 10.95 25.84 -29.97
N ILE A 123 10.99 24.70 -29.29
CA ILE A 123 10.06 24.33 -28.21
C ILE A 123 10.88 24.15 -26.93
N VAL A 124 10.61 24.97 -25.92
CA VAL A 124 11.21 24.82 -24.59
C VAL A 124 10.16 24.22 -23.66
N VAL A 125 10.43 23.02 -23.16
CA VAL A 125 9.57 22.30 -22.22
C VAL A 125 10.24 22.30 -20.85
N GLY A 126 9.66 23.01 -19.88
CA GLY A 126 10.04 22.89 -18.48
C GLY A 126 9.19 21.80 -17.83
N VAL A 127 9.80 20.71 -17.37
CA VAL A 127 9.06 19.60 -16.77
C VAL A 127 9.46 19.44 -15.30
N ASN A 128 8.47 19.58 -14.41
CA ASN A 128 8.46 18.97 -13.09
C ASN A 128 7.15 18.17 -13.00
N GLY A 129 7.18 16.88 -13.36
CA GLY A 129 6.00 16.01 -13.30
C GLY A 129 5.91 15.01 -14.46
N ASP A 130 5.13 13.95 -14.24
CA ASP A 130 4.87 12.86 -15.17
C ASP A 130 3.94 13.30 -16.31
N PHE A 131 4.32 13.06 -17.57
CA PHE A 131 3.48 13.25 -18.75
C PHE A 131 3.63 12.08 -19.73
N ARG A 132 2.54 11.75 -20.43
CA ARG A 132 2.50 10.78 -21.53
C ARG A 132 2.05 11.54 -22.78
N THR A 133 2.91 11.60 -23.80
CA THR A 133 2.58 12.27 -25.07
C THR A 133 2.84 11.29 -26.20
N GLU A 134 1.83 11.02 -27.02
CA GLU A 134 1.96 10.27 -28.27
C GLU A 134 2.09 11.27 -29.41
N MET A 135 3.13 11.14 -30.23
CA MET A 135 3.28 11.92 -31.47
C MET A 135 3.48 10.95 -32.63
N SER A 136 2.63 11.05 -33.65
CA SER A 136 2.77 10.35 -34.93
C SER A 136 3.17 11.35 -36.00
N ALA A 137 4.31 11.14 -36.65
CA ALA A 137 4.69 11.89 -37.85
C ALA A 137 4.24 11.11 -39.10
N TYR A 138 3.58 11.78 -40.05
CA TYR A 138 3.17 11.19 -41.32
C TYR A 138 4.16 11.59 -42.42
N GLU A 139 5.06 10.69 -42.79
CA GLU A 139 5.73 10.68 -44.10
C GLU A 139 5.73 9.25 -44.69
N LYS A 140 5.99 9.16 -46.00
CA LYS A 140 5.87 7.91 -46.79
C LYS A 140 6.74 6.78 -46.20
N PRO A 141 6.30 5.50 -46.28
CA PRO A 141 7.09 4.36 -45.83
C PRO A 141 8.41 4.29 -46.60
N GLY A 142 9.54 4.17 -45.90
CA GLY A 142 10.86 3.89 -46.49
C GLY A 142 11.92 4.99 -46.36
N THR A 143 11.58 6.20 -45.91
CA THR A 143 12.58 7.27 -45.74
C THR A 143 13.17 7.24 -44.32
N PRO A 144 14.51 7.17 -44.15
CA PRO A 144 15.11 7.24 -42.83
C PRO A 144 14.92 8.64 -42.21
N PHE A 145 14.83 8.73 -40.89
CA PHE A 145 14.74 9.99 -40.17
C PHE A 145 15.76 10.06 -39.03
N ARG A 146 16.18 11.28 -38.69
CA ARG A 146 17.32 11.57 -37.81
C ARG A 146 16.88 12.32 -36.56
N ILE A 147 17.22 11.81 -35.39
CA ILE A 147 17.01 12.48 -34.09
C ILE A 147 18.36 12.98 -33.59
N VAL A 148 18.44 14.28 -33.29
CA VAL A 148 19.63 14.91 -32.69
C VAL A 148 19.28 15.41 -31.30
N ILE A 149 20.06 14.98 -30.30
CA ILE A 149 19.91 15.33 -28.89
C ILE A 149 21.18 16.05 -28.44
N GLU A 150 21.04 17.27 -27.92
CA GLU A 150 22.16 18.09 -27.44
C GLU A 150 22.12 18.22 -25.91
N PHE A 151 23.26 17.96 -25.26
CA PHE A 151 23.43 18.00 -23.80
C PHE A 151 24.32 19.17 -23.38
N TYR A 152 23.76 20.13 -22.64
CA TYR A 152 24.48 21.29 -22.13
C TYR A 152 24.78 21.15 -20.62
N PRO A 153 26.02 21.40 -20.15
CA PRO A 153 26.34 21.41 -18.72
C PRO A 153 25.74 22.65 -18.03
N ALA A 154 25.16 22.46 -16.84
CA ALA A 154 24.48 23.53 -16.10
C ALA A 154 25.47 24.39 -15.28
N ARG A 155 25.82 25.60 -15.75
CA ARG A 155 26.34 26.68 -14.89
C ARG A 155 25.95 28.10 -15.33
N GLU A 156 25.54 28.84 -14.30
CA GLU A 156 25.56 30.28 -13.97
C GLU A 156 25.01 31.37 -14.91
N ARG A 157 24.13 32.17 -14.30
CA ARG A 157 23.59 33.45 -14.77
C ARG A 157 24.71 34.46 -14.96
N ALA A 158 24.81 35.04 -16.15
CA ALA A 158 25.61 36.23 -16.41
C ALA A 158 24.94 37.48 -15.79
N SER A 159 25.74 38.25 -15.07
CA SER A 159 25.45 39.51 -14.38
C SER A 159 25.48 40.72 -15.33
N VAL A 160 24.65 41.74 -15.06
CA VAL A 160 24.89 43.13 -15.47
C VAL A 160 25.41 43.91 -14.25
N ALA A 161 26.49 44.65 -14.45
CA ALA A 161 27.34 45.25 -13.42
C ALA A 161 27.05 46.75 -13.18
N VAL A 162 27.25 47.26 -11.94
CA VAL A 162 27.86 48.57 -11.62
C VAL A 162 28.60 48.48 -10.25
N LYS A 163 29.72 49.21 -10.16
CA LYS A 163 30.94 49.18 -9.31
C LYS A 163 30.81 49.31 -7.76
N PRO A 164 31.89 48.95 -7.01
CA PRO A 164 32.12 49.31 -5.60
C PRO A 164 33.16 50.44 -5.40
N GLN A 165 33.16 51.05 -4.20
CA GLN A 165 34.29 51.78 -3.60
C GLN A 165 34.16 51.78 -2.06
N PRO A 166 35.24 52.05 -1.27
CA PRO A 166 35.82 51.02 -0.40
C PRO A 166 35.99 51.41 1.10
N ASP A 167 36.30 50.37 1.88
CA ASP A 167 37.11 50.29 3.11
C ASP A 167 36.82 51.12 4.37
N LYS A 168 37.14 50.43 5.48
CA LYS A 168 37.48 50.83 6.87
C LYS A 168 36.41 50.43 7.90
N ASP A 169 36.72 49.91 9.07
CA ASP A 169 37.95 49.39 9.67
C ASP A 169 37.54 48.73 11.00
N VAL A 170 38.39 47.82 11.47
CA VAL A 170 38.74 47.60 12.90
C VAL A 170 37.82 46.77 13.83
N ALA A 171 38.45 45.68 14.28
CA ALA A 171 38.46 45.01 15.60
C ALA A 171 37.16 44.48 16.20
N GLY A 172 37.10 43.31 16.84
CA GLY A 172 38.14 42.47 17.45
C GLY A 172 37.64 41.99 18.83
N ILE A 173 38.13 40.83 19.28
CA ILE A 173 38.07 40.30 20.68
C ILE A 173 36.75 39.56 21.02
N GLU A 174 36.73 38.23 20.87
CA GLU A 174 37.08 37.17 21.83
C GLU A 174 36.08 36.91 22.99
N LYS A 175 35.55 35.67 22.95
CA LYS A 175 35.36 34.70 24.04
C LYS A 175 34.75 35.18 25.37
N LYS A 176 33.64 34.55 25.77
CA LYS A 176 33.61 33.48 26.81
C LYS A 176 32.19 33.17 27.29
N LYS A 177 32.11 31.96 27.86
CA LYS A 177 31.31 31.52 29.01
C LYS A 177 29.95 30.87 28.73
N VAL A 178 30.01 29.55 28.84
CA VAL A 178 29.08 28.71 29.60
C VAL A 178 28.52 29.47 30.82
N VAL A 179 27.21 29.66 30.84
CA VAL A 179 26.46 30.16 31.99
C VAL A 179 25.44 29.09 32.40
N LYS A 180 25.58 28.64 33.65
CA LYS A 180 24.64 27.79 34.38
C LYS A 180 23.24 28.42 34.37
N SER A 181 22.23 27.60 34.06
CA SER A 181 20.82 27.99 34.06
C SER A 181 20.36 28.44 35.46
N LYS A 182 20.04 29.73 35.58
CA LYS A 182 19.27 30.29 36.69
C LYS A 182 17.81 29.85 36.56
N LYS A 183 17.26 29.16 37.56
CA LYS A 183 15.80 29.08 37.78
C LYS A 183 15.28 30.50 38.06
N VAL A 184 14.56 31.08 37.10
CA VAL A 184 14.08 32.48 37.16
C VAL A 184 12.69 32.58 37.82
N LYS A 185 12.53 33.71 38.51
CA LYS A 185 11.38 34.30 39.23
C LYS A 185 10.08 34.45 38.41
N THR A 186 9.50 33.40 37.84
CA THR A 186 8.19 33.48 37.14
C THR A 186 6.99 33.59 38.09
N LYS A 187 7.02 32.94 39.26
CA LYS A 187 5.89 32.90 40.21
C LYS A 187 5.45 34.27 40.76
N LYS A 188 6.33 35.28 40.78
CA LYS A 188 6.02 36.61 41.39
C LYS A 188 5.27 37.55 40.44
N LYS A 189 5.29 37.29 39.12
CA LYS A 189 4.65 38.16 38.10
C LYS A 189 3.20 37.76 37.81
N THR A 190 2.87 36.46 37.85
CA THR A 190 1.50 35.96 37.72
C THR A 190 0.59 36.38 38.88
N ALA A 191 1.16 36.63 40.07
CA ALA A 191 0.42 37.17 41.21
C ALA A 191 -0.17 38.56 40.93
N LYS A 192 0.62 39.48 40.37
CA LYS A 192 0.16 40.86 40.07
C LYS A 192 -1.00 40.94 39.08
N VAL A 193 -1.03 40.05 38.09
CA VAL A 193 -2.13 39.99 37.08
C VAL A 193 -3.40 39.42 37.70
N ARG A 194 -3.26 38.45 38.61
CA ARG A 194 -4.40 37.92 39.37
C ARG A 194 -4.98 38.98 40.31
N ASP A 195 -4.12 39.72 41.01
CA ASP A 195 -4.53 40.84 41.87
C ASP A 195 -5.27 41.93 41.07
N PHE A 196 -4.82 42.21 39.83
CA PHE A 196 -5.51 43.15 38.93
C PHE A 196 -6.96 42.71 38.62
N TRP A 197 -7.19 41.42 38.34
CA TRP A 197 -8.53 40.90 38.05
C TRP A 197 -9.39 40.69 39.30
N GLU A 198 -8.79 40.41 40.45
CA GLU A 198 -9.49 40.38 41.74
C GLU A 198 -9.99 41.78 42.14
N GLN A 199 -9.17 42.83 41.95
CA GLN A 199 -9.58 44.23 42.15
C GLN A 199 -10.70 44.68 41.20
N GLU A 200 -10.69 44.22 39.94
CA GLU A 200 -11.78 44.50 38.99
C GLU A 200 -13.10 43.84 39.40
N ARG A 201 -13.08 42.59 39.90
CA ARG A 201 -14.29 41.93 40.42
C ARG A 201 -14.88 42.69 41.60
N GLU A 202 -14.05 43.12 42.54
CA GLU A 202 -14.47 43.88 43.72
C GLU A 202 -15.02 45.27 43.37
N GLY A 203 -14.56 45.90 42.28
CA GLY A 203 -15.08 47.17 41.79
C GLY A 203 -16.48 47.06 41.17
N LEU A 204 -16.76 45.97 40.45
CA LEU A 204 -18.05 45.72 39.77
C LEU A 204 -19.20 45.37 40.74
N ASP A 205 -18.90 44.76 41.89
CA ASP A 205 -19.92 44.41 42.88
C ASP A 205 -20.38 45.60 43.73
N LYS A 206 -19.67 46.74 43.70
CA LYS A 206 -20.06 47.95 44.43
C LYS A 206 -21.20 48.74 43.78
N ASP A 207 -21.50 48.50 42.50
CA ASP A 207 -22.56 49.21 41.74
C ASP A 207 -23.90 48.45 41.63
N LYS A 208 -24.02 47.26 42.21
CA LYS A 208 -25.30 46.53 42.25
C LYS A 208 -26.09 46.86 43.52
N LYS A 209 -27.09 47.72 43.40
CA LYS A 209 -28.16 47.86 44.42
C LYS A 209 -28.80 46.48 44.69
N PRO A 210 -29.02 46.09 45.94
CA PRO A 210 -29.62 44.80 46.26
C PRO A 210 -31.08 44.77 45.81
N GLY A 211 -31.36 43.99 44.76
CA GLY A 211 -32.71 43.65 44.33
C GLY A 211 -33.38 42.70 45.34
N LYS A 212 -34.65 42.99 45.66
CA LYS A 212 -35.51 42.26 46.62
C LYS A 212 -35.44 40.73 46.45
N PRO A 213 -35.46 39.96 47.55
CA PRO A 213 -35.38 38.51 47.49
C PRO A 213 -36.70 37.91 46.99
N VAL A 214 -36.65 37.23 45.84
CA VAL A 214 -37.74 36.37 45.36
C VAL A 214 -37.71 35.08 46.17
N LYS A 215 -38.74 34.87 47.01
CA LYS A 215 -39.01 33.62 47.72
C LYS A 215 -39.16 32.47 46.72
N LYS A 216 -38.15 31.60 46.58
CA LYS A 216 -38.31 30.27 45.96
C LYS A 216 -38.63 29.26 47.05
N LYS A 217 -39.85 28.72 46.96
CA LYS A 217 -40.36 27.58 47.73
C LYS A 217 -39.42 26.38 47.59
N VAL A 218 -38.93 25.89 48.71
CA VAL A 218 -38.24 24.61 48.83
C VAL A 218 -39.29 23.51 48.80
N ALA A 219 -39.34 22.73 47.72
CA ALA A 219 -40.08 21.47 47.67
C ALA A 219 -39.14 20.34 48.12
N LYS A 220 -39.42 19.78 49.30
CA LYS A 220 -38.95 18.47 49.75
C LYS A 220 -39.57 17.38 48.86
N LYS A 221 -38.73 16.51 48.28
CA LYS A 221 -39.02 15.12 47.85
C LYS A 221 -37.69 14.53 47.39
N SER A 222 -37.30 13.29 47.64
CA SER A 222 -37.67 12.23 48.57
C SER A 222 -36.60 11.18 48.32
N ALA A 223 -36.05 10.59 49.39
CA ALA A 223 -35.09 9.50 49.30
C ALA A 223 -35.71 8.31 48.55
N GLY A 224 -35.02 7.84 47.51
CA GLY A 224 -35.27 6.56 46.86
C GLY A 224 -34.00 5.73 46.92
N LYS A 225 -33.94 4.80 47.89
CA LYS A 225 -32.98 3.71 47.93
C LYS A 225 -33.16 2.82 46.69
N THR A 226 -32.07 2.36 46.09
CA THR A 226 -31.97 1.02 45.52
C THR A 226 -30.51 0.55 45.50
N THR A 227 -30.22 -0.38 46.41
CA THR A 227 -29.28 -1.50 46.25
C THR A 227 -29.66 -2.28 44.96
N HIS A 228 -28.80 -2.90 44.14
CA HIS A 228 -27.69 -3.81 44.46
C HIS A 228 -26.92 -4.17 43.16
N LYS A 229 -25.61 -4.41 43.33
CA LYS A 229 -24.78 -5.51 42.79
C LYS A 229 -24.70 -5.82 41.27
N ARG A 230 -23.43 -5.89 40.85
CA ARG A 230 -22.81 -6.85 39.90
C ARG A 230 -23.17 -6.72 38.41
N ALA A 231 -22.31 -6.04 37.66
CA ALA A 231 -22.04 -6.35 36.25
C ALA A 231 -20.64 -5.84 35.82
N HIS A 232 -19.58 -6.23 36.54
CA HIS A 232 -18.19 -6.08 36.07
C HIS A 232 -17.57 -7.47 35.89
N THR A 233 -18.11 -8.26 34.96
CA THR A 233 -17.49 -9.51 34.48
C THR A 233 -18.05 -9.99 33.13
N ALA A 234 -18.36 -9.08 32.19
CA ALA A 234 -18.88 -9.47 30.86
C ALA A 234 -18.15 -8.85 29.65
N VAL A 235 -17.17 -7.97 29.85
CA VAL A 235 -16.48 -7.26 28.74
C VAL A 235 -15.15 -7.91 28.33
N VAL A 236 -14.63 -8.87 29.10
CA VAL A 236 -13.38 -9.59 28.78
C VAL A 236 -13.61 -10.85 27.92
N LYS A 237 -14.86 -11.26 27.66
CA LYS A 237 -15.17 -12.47 26.86
C LYS A 237 -15.38 -12.25 25.36
N LYS A 238 -15.32 -11.01 24.84
CA LYS A 238 -15.62 -10.73 23.41
C LYS A 238 -14.41 -10.59 22.48
N VAL A 239 -13.18 -10.61 22.99
CA VAL A 239 -11.95 -10.52 22.17
C VAL A 239 -11.37 -11.90 21.81
N LYS A 240 -11.88 -12.99 22.41
CA LYS A 240 -11.50 -14.38 22.07
C LYS A 240 -12.13 -14.94 20.78
N LYS A 241 -12.94 -14.17 20.04
CA LYS A 241 -13.79 -14.69 18.95
C LYS A 241 -13.18 -14.65 17.53
N VAL A 242 -11.99 -14.08 17.35
CA VAL A 242 -11.36 -13.98 16.01
C VAL A 242 -10.25 -15.03 15.79
N ARG A 243 -9.57 -15.47 16.86
CA ARG A 243 -8.62 -16.62 16.81
C ARG A 243 -9.30 -17.99 16.72
N LYS A 244 -10.62 -18.01 16.86
CA LYS A 244 -11.41 -19.22 16.93
C LYS A 244 -11.65 -19.82 15.52
N ILE A 245 -11.45 -19.10 14.41
CA ILE A 245 -11.85 -19.60 13.08
C ILE A 245 -10.86 -20.61 12.46
N GLU A 246 -9.56 -20.56 12.81
CA GLU A 246 -8.55 -21.47 12.23
C GLU A 246 -8.31 -22.70 13.14
N ILE A 247 -8.46 -22.54 14.45
CA ILE A 247 -8.42 -23.63 15.44
C ILE A 247 -9.81 -24.30 15.59
N GLU A 248 -10.94 -23.58 15.42
CA GLU A 248 -12.24 -24.25 15.32
C GLU A 248 -12.43 -24.96 14.00
N ARG A 249 -11.76 -24.63 12.89
CA ARG A 249 -11.86 -25.52 11.71
C ARG A 249 -11.41 -26.94 12.05
N VAL A 250 -10.38 -27.09 12.87
CA VAL A 250 -9.89 -28.39 13.37
C VAL A 250 -10.77 -28.93 14.51
N ALA A 251 -11.44 -28.08 15.30
CA ALA A 251 -12.24 -28.49 16.46
C ALA A 251 -13.78 -28.47 16.26
N SER A 252 -14.30 -28.04 15.09
CA SER A 252 -15.74 -27.85 14.83
C SER A 252 -16.44 -29.10 14.31
N GLY A 253 -15.75 -30.23 14.22
CA GLY A 253 -16.31 -31.44 13.61
C GLY A 253 -16.74 -31.23 12.16
N ASP A 254 -16.09 -30.31 11.45
CA ASP A 254 -16.22 -30.23 10.00
C ASP A 254 -15.37 -31.38 9.45
N GLU A 255 -16.00 -32.49 9.09
CA GLU A 255 -15.34 -33.73 8.61
C GLU A 255 -14.35 -33.45 7.46
N ASN A 256 -14.50 -32.31 6.76
CA ASN A 256 -13.62 -31.85 5.69
C ASN A 256 -12.33 -31.12 6.14
N ALA A 257 -12.23 -30.71 7.42
CA ALA A 257 -11.06 -29.98 7.90
C ALA A 257 -9.82 -30.88 8.14
N GLY A 258 -10.04 -32.17 8.43
CA GLY A 258 -8.96 -33.16 8.55
C GLY A 258 -8.26 -33.42 7.21
N VAL A 259 -9.03 -33.51 6.12
CA VAL A 259 -8.51 -33.68 4.74
C VAL A 259 -7.70 -32.47 4.30
N ALA A 260 -8.14 -31.27 4.68
CA ALA A 260 -7.45 -30.02 4.41
C ALA A 260 -6.11 -29.86 5.17
N ALA A 261 -5.92 -30.54 6.31
CA ALA A 261 -4.65 -30.48 7.05
C ALA A 261 -3.49 -31.18 6.33
N PHE A 262 -3.78 -32.13 5.44
CA PHE A 262 -2.77 -32.93 4.74
C PHE A 262 -2.33 -32.38 3.39
N ASN A 263 -3.20 -31.62 2.72
CA ASN A 263 -2.97 -31.16 1.35
C ASN A 263 -2.96 -29.63 1.24
N ASN A 264 -2.47 -28.93 2.27
CA ASN A 264 -2.30 -27.46 2.23
C ASN A 264 -0.89 -27.03 2.61
N GLY A 265 -0.50 -25.86 2.13
CA GLY A 265 0.75 -25.18 2.47
C GLY A 265 1.99 -26.00 2.08
N TRP A 266 3.05 -25.86 2.87
CA TRP A 266 4.33 -26.52 2.62
C TRP A 266 4.22 -28.06 2.57
N ARG A 267 3.39 -28.71 3.39
CA ARG A 267 3.26 -30.18 3.40
C ARG A 267 2.83 -30.74 2.05
N TRP A 268 1.92 -30.04 1.35
CA TRP A 268 1.49 -30.41 0.01
C TRP A 268 2.62 -30.29 -1.02
N GLU A 269 3.40 -29.22 -0.96
CA GLU A 269 4.54 -29.03 -1.86
C GLU A 269 5.60 -30.12 -1.68
N TYR A 270 5.91 -30.51 -0.44
CA TYR A 270 6.79 -31.66 -0.20
C TYR A 270 6.17 -32.97 -0.62
N ARG A 271 4.86 -33.18 -0.41
CA ARG A 271 4.17 -34.38 -0.90
C ARG A 271 4.31 -34.51 -2.42
N LYS A 272 4.06 -33.45 -3.18
CA LYS A 272 4.24 -33.46 -4.65
C LYS A 272 5.67 -33.80 -5.02
N LYS A 273 6.65 -33.21 -4.34
CA LYS A 273 8.08 -33.50 -4.57
C LYS A 273 8.45 -34.94 -4.24
N VAL A 274 7.91 -35.51 -3.16
CA VAL A 274 8.11 -36.90 -2.75
C VAL A 274 7.44 -37.86 -3.72
N ILE A 275 6.20 -37.59 -4.14
CA ILE A 275 5.53 -38.37 -5.19
C ILE A 275 6.36 -38.33 -6.47
N SER A 276 6.88 -37.17 -6.87
CA SER A 276 7.78 -37.07 -8.04
C SER A 276 9.05 -37.91 -7.85
N ALA A 277 9.69 -37.86 -6.68
CA ALA A 277 10.89 -38.64 -6.41
C ALA A 277 10.64 -40.16 -6.43
N ILE A 278 9.48 -40.59 -5.92
CA ILE A 278 9.02 -41.99 -5.98
C ILE A 278 8.66 -42.36 -7.45
N SER A 279 7.99 -41.46 -8.17
CA SER A 279 7.42 -41.69 -9.51
C SER A 279 8.38 -41.44 -10.66
N ASP A 280 9.53 -40.78 -10.47
CA ASP A 280 10.58 -40.64 -11.49
C ASP A 280 11.22 -42.00 -11.86
N THR A 281 10.82 -43.08 -11.17
CA THR A 281 11.04 -44.47 -11.58
C THR A 281 10.01 -45.00 -12.58
N GLN A 282 8.93 -44.27 -12.87
CA GLN A 282 7.84 -44.65 -13.77
C GLN A 282 7.45 -43.50 -14.73
N SER A 283 8.29 -43.28 -15.74
CA SER A 283 7.94 -43.00 -17.14
C SER A 283 6.87 -41.89 -17.40
N GLY A 284 7.29 -40.82 -18.10
CA GLY A 284 6.46 -39.63 -18.39
C GLY A 284 5.15 -39.89 -19.13
N ILE A 285 4.29 -38.88 -19.18
CA ILE A 285 2.94 -38.93 -19.80
C ILE A 285 2.89 -39.67 -21.16
N TYR A 286 3.90 -39.47 -22.02
CA TYR A 286 3.98 -40.13 -23.31
C TYR A 286 4.29 -41.63 -23.21
N SER A 287 5.13 -42.09 -22.28
CA SER A 287 5.47 -43.52 -22.20
C SER A 287 4.29 -44.37 -21.75
N ASN A 288 3.34 -43.83 -20.98
CA ASN A 288 2.11 -44.55 -20.61
C ASN A 288 1.15 -44.70 -21.81
N VAL A 289 1.02 -43.64 -22.62
CA VAL A 289 0.26 -43.66 -23.88
C VAL A 289 0.91 -44.59 -24.90
N LEU A 290 2.23 -44.50 -25.06
CA LEU A 290 3.03 -45.33 -25.98
C LEU A 290 3.02 -46.80 -25.56
N ARG A 291 3.11 -47.08 -24.25
CA ARG A 291 3.01 -48.43 -23.70
C ARG A 291 1.61 -49.02 -23.90
N ALA A 292 0.55 -48.26 -23.62
CA ALA A 292 -0.81 -48.74 -23.84
C ALA A 292 -1.12 -48.99 -25.32
N LEU A 293 -0.56 -48.17 -26.22
CA LEU A 293 -0.66 -48.38 -27.67
C LEU A 293 0.17 -49.60 -28.11
N GLY A 294 1.41 -49.73 -27.61
CA GLY A 294 2.30 -50.84 -27.90
C GLY A 294 1.78 -52.19 -27.41
N GLU A 295 1.34 -52.30 -26.15
CA GLU A 295 0.72 -53.50 -25.57
C GLU A 295 -0.48 -53.98 -26.43
N LYS A 296 -1.23 -53.04 -27.03
CA LYS A 296 -2.41 -53.35 -27.86
C LYS A 296 -2.09 -53.62 -29.32
N LEU A 297 -0.94 -53.16 -29.80
CA LEU A 297 -0.37 -53.57 -31.09
C LEU A 297 0.36 -54.93 -31.00
N GLY A 298 0.39 -55.54 -29.82
CA GLY A 298 0.98 -56.87 -29.58
C GLY A 298 2.47 -56.81 -29.24
N LEU A 299 2.95 -55.66 -28.77
CA LEU A 299 4.36 -55.43 -28.47
C LEU A 299 4.64 -55.72 -27.01
N GLU A 300 5.82 -56.29 -26.75
CA GLU A 300 6.25 -56.57 -25.38
C GLU A 300 6.36 -55.29 -24.55
N ASP A 301 6.09 -55.42 -23.24
CA ASP A 301 6.10 -54.33 -22.27
C ASP A 301 7.43 -53.56 -22.31
N GLY A 302 7.38 -52.27 -22.66
CA GLY A 302 8.55 -51.36 -22.59
C GLY A 302 9.06 -50.82 -23.93
N THR A 303 8.25 -50.82 -24.98
CA THR A 303 8.68 -50.31 -26.28
C THR A 303 9.02 -48.82 -26.24
N GLU A 304 10.27 -48.48 -26.56
CA GLU A 304 10.70 -47.08 -26.72
C GLU A 304 9.92 -46.43 -27.88
N PRO A 305 9.72 -45.10 -27.88
CA PRO A 305 9.02 -44.38 -28.97
C PRO A 305 9.54 -44.75 -30.38
N VAL A 306 10.82 -45.13 -30.47
CA VAL A 306 11.49 -45.58 -31.70
C VAL A 306 10.93 -46.91 -32.21
N GLN A 307 10.64 -47.87 -31.34
CA GLN A 307 10.08 -49.18 -31.73
C GLN A 307 8.64 -49.06 -32.20
N LEU A 308 7.82 -48.28 -31.49
CA LEU A 308 6.44 -48.00 -31.91
C LEU A 308 6.39 -47.28 -33.27
N THR A 309 7.30 -46.33 -33.48
CA THR A 309 7.44 -45.64 -34.77
C THR A 309 7.82 -46.60 -35.89
N ALA A 310 8.74 -47.54 -35.64
CA ALA A 310 9.17 -48.53 -36.62
C ALA A 310 8.03 -49.45 -37.06
N GLU A 311 7.14 -49.83 -36.14
CA GLU A 311 6.02 -50.71 -36.44
C GLU A 311 4.82 -50.00 -37.04
N LEU A 312 4.52 -48.77 -36.61
CA LEU A 312 3.57 -47.94 -37.34
C LEU A 312 4.05 -47.73 -38.78
N THR A 313 5.36 -47.62 -39.00
CA THR A 313 5.95 -47.57 -40.34
C THR A 313 5.82 -48.89 -41.10
N ALA A 314 5.96 -50.04 -40.42
CA ALA A 314 5.70 -51.35 -41.03
C ALA A 314 4.23 -51.53 -41.43
N LEU A 315 3.29 -51.11 -40.56
CA LEU A 315 1.84 -51.08 -40.86
C LEU A 315 1.52 -50.18 -42.04
N VAL A 316 2.19 -49.03 -42.17
CA VAL A 316 2.07 -48.16 -43.35
C VAL A 316 2.45 -48.93 -44.61
N ALA A 317 3.59 -49.62 -44.62
CA ALA A 317 4.06 -50.39 -45.79
C ALA A 317 3.08 -51.50 -46.19
N ASP A 318 2.47 -52.18 -45.23
CA ASP A 318 1.46 -53.22 -45.48
C ASP A 318 0.19 -52.63 -46.14
N TYR A 319 -0.28 -51.46 -45.68
CA TYR A 319 -1.48 -50.82 -46.22
C TYR A 319 -1.26 -50.06 -47.54
N GLU A 320 -0.01 -49.71 -47.88
CA GLU A 320 0.33 -49.04 -49.14
C GLU A 320 0.13 -49.95 -50.37
N THR A 321 0.17 -51.27 -50.19
CA THR A 321 0.15 -52.23 -51.30
C THR A 321 -1.26 -52.72 -51.71
N GLY A 322 -2.34 -52.17 -51.13
CA GLY A 322 -3.72 -52.62 -51.38
C GLY A 322 -4.80 -51.51 -51.43
N GLU A 323 -6.08 -51.90 -51.43
CA GLU A 323 -7.26 -50.99 -51.44
C GLU A 323 -7.39 -50.12 -50.17
N GLN A 324 -6.48 -50.24 -49.20
CA GLN A 324 -6.51 -49.54 -47.90
C GLN A 324 -5.54 -48.35 -47.84
N SER A 325 -5.19 -47.75 -48.98
CA SER A 325 -4.24 -46.62 -49.07
C SER A 325 -4.59 -45.43 -48.17
N GLY A 326 -5.88 -45.19 -47.91
CA GLY A 326 -6.32 -44.17 -46.95
C GLY A 326 -5.83 -44.41 -45.51
N LYS A 327 -5.70 -45.67 -45.08
CA LYS A 327 -5.15 -46.01 -43.75
C LYS A 327 -3.66 -45.68 -43.65
N ALA A 328 -2.91 -45.99 -44.70
CA ALA A 328 -1.49 -45.66 -44.80
C ALA A 328 -1.26 -44.15 -44.70
N GLU A 329 -2.07 -43.35 -45.40
CA GLU A 329 -1.97 -41.88 -45.37
C GLU A 329 -2.28 -41.29 -43.98
N VAL A 330 -3.30 -41.80 -43.28
CA VAL A 330 -3.60 -41.37 -41.90
C VAL A 330 -2.46 -41.74 -40.95
N LEU A 331 -1.92 -42.97 -41.04
CA LEU A 331 -0.79 -43.41 -40.21
C LEU A 331 0.49 -42.60 -40.48
N LYS A 332 0.78 -42.24 -41.73
CA LYS A 332 1.87 -41.31 -42.09
C LYS A 332 1.69 -39.93 -41.47
N GLY A 333 0.45 -39.48 -41.29
CA GLY A 333 0.14 -38.26 -40.55
C GLY A 333 0.40 -38.39 -39.04
N ILE A 334 0.16 -39.58 -38.47
CA ILE A 334 0.28 -39.86 -37.02
C ILE A 334 1.75 -39.99 -36.59
N ILE A 335 2.59 -40.67 -37.38
CA ILE A 335 3.99 -40.94 -37.07
C ILE A 335 4.79 -39.66 -36.68
N PRO A 336 4.70 -38.53 -37.40
CA PRO A 336 5.40 -37.29 -37.05
C PRO A 336 5.10 -36.76 -35.64
N PHE A 337 3.90 -36.98 -35.09
CA PHE A 337 3.57 -36.57 -33.72
C PHE A 337 4.40 -37.34 -32.68
N PHE A 338 4.64 -38.63 -32.92
CA PHE A 338 5.51 -39.45 -32.07
C PHE A 338 7.00 -39.09 -32.19
N GLN A 339 7.40 -38.47 -33.30
CA GLN A 339 8.74 -37.93 -33.52
C GLN A 339 8.90 -36.48 -33.03
N GLY A 340 7.83 -35.87 -32.50
CA GLY A 340 7.84 -34.47 -32.05
C GLY A 340 7.79 -33.43 -33.17
N SER A 341 7.51 -33.84 -34.41
CA SER A 341 7.45 -32.98 -35.61
C SER A 341 6.06 -32.99 -36.28
N GLY A 342 5.02 -33.34 -35.53
CA GLY A 342 3.64 -33.38 -36.03
C GLY A 342 3.06 -32.02 -36.36
N ASP A 343 2.21 -31.99 -37.39
CA ASP A 343 1.44 -30.81 -37.80
C ASP A 343 -0.06 -31.14 -37.72
N VAL A 344 -0.79 -30.39 -36.88
CA VAL A 344 -2.21 -30.60 -36.62
C VAL A 344 -3.08 -30.22 -37.81
N GLU A 345 -2.68 -29.23 -38.62
CA GLU A 345 -3.46 -28.85 -39.81
C GLU A 345 -3.39 -29.96 -40.85
N VAL A 346 -2.20 -30.56 -41.00
CA VAL A 346 -1.99 -31.73 -41.88
C VAL A 346 -2.77 -32.94 -41.36
N MET A 347 -2.72 -33.20 -40.05
CA MET A 347 -3.49 -34.29 -39.42
C MET A 347 -5.00 -34.12 -39.63
N ASP A 348 -5.57 -32.97 -39.28
CA ASP A 348 -7.01 -32.73 -39.40
C ASP A 348 -7.47 -32.82 -40.87
N ALA A 349 -6.66 -32.34 -41.82
CA ALA A 349 -6.92 -32.50 -43.24
C ALA A 349 -6.92 -33.97 -43.67
N LEU A 350 -5.98 -34.78 -43.17
CA LEU A 350 -5.91 -36.22 -43.45
C LEU A 350 -7.10 -36.97 -42.84
N LEU A 351 -7.45 -36.69 -41.59
CA LEU A 351 -8.59 -37.32 -40.89
C LEU A 351 -9.93 -36.98 -41.56
N ARG A 352 -10.09 -35.76 -42.08
CA ARG A 352 -11.28 -35.38 -42.86
C ARG A 352 -11.34 -36.03 -44.24
N LYS A 353 -10.19 -36.14 -44.91
CA LYS A 353 -10.09 -36.69 -46.26
C LYS A 353 -10.26 -38.21 -46.27
N TYR A 354 -9.74 -38.87 -45.25
CA TYR A 354 -9.73 -40.33 -45.09
C TYR A 354 -10.44 -40.74 -43.79
N ALA A 355 -11.70 -40.31 -43.66
CA ALA A 355 -12.56 -40.76 -42.58
C ALA A 355 -12.86 -42.26 -42.69
N TYR A 356 -13.25 -42.92 -41.59
CA TYR A 356 -13.59 -44.34 -41.54
C TYR A 356 -12.42 -45.30 -41.87
N THR A 357 -11.19 -44.86 -41.60
CA THR A 357 -9.99 -45.68 -41.81
C THR A 357 -9.73 -46.69 -40.69
N GLY A 358 -10.47 -46.62 -39.57
CA GLY A 358 -10.14 -47.37 -38.36
C GLY A 358 -8.87 -46.86 -37.65
N PHE A 359 -8.44 -45.64 -37.98
CA PHE A 359 -7.39 -44.90 -37.28
C PHE A 359 -7.85 -43.48 -36.91
N THR A 360 -9.11 -43.13 -37.18
CA THR A 360 -9.61 -41.76 -37.00
C THR A 360 -9.58 -41.37 -35.52
N ARG A 361 -10.04 -42.27 -34.64
CA ARG A 361 -9.99 -42.06 -33.19
C ARG A 361 -8.57 -41.93 -32.65
N LEU A 362 -7.62 -42.71 -33.19
CA LEU A 362 -6.21 -42.59 -32.82
C LEU A 362 -5.65 -41.22 -33.22
N GLY A 363 -5.95 -40.75 -34.43
CA GLY A 363 -5.56 -39.41 -34.88
C GLY A 363 -6.12 -38.30 -33.99
N ARG A 364 -7.43 -38.34 -33.69
CA ARG A 364 -8.08 -37.37 -32.78
C ARG A 364 -7.49 -37.40 -31.37
N PHE A 365 -7.17 -38.58 -30.85
CA PHE A 365 -6.52 -38.72 -29.55
C PHE A 365 -5.13 -38.05 -29.54
N VAL A 366 -4.33 -38.27 -30.59
CA VAL A 366 -2.99 -37.68 -30.74
C VAL A 366 -3.06 -36.15 -30.86
N GLU A 367 -4.04 -35.61 -31.59
CA GLU A 367 -4.30 -34.16 -31.63
C GLU A 367 -4.62 -33.61 -30.24
N GLY A 368 -5.48 -34.30 -29.47
CA GLY A 368 -5.80 -33.92 -28.10
C GLY A 368 -4.58 -33.90 -27.19
N ALA A 369 -3.73 -34.93 -27.26
CA ALA A 369 -2.48 -35.01 -26.50
C ALA A 369 -1.49 -33.89 -26.88
N TYR A 370 -1.42 -33.54 -28.17
CA TYR A 370 -0.60 -32.42 -28.64
C TYR A 370 -1.06 -31.09 -28.05
N TYR A 371 -2.36 -30.79 -28.08
CA TYR A 371 -2.90 -29.55 -27.52
C TYR A 371 -2.74 -29.48 -26.00
N GLU A 372 -2.93 -30.59 -25.30
CA GLU A 372 -2.71 -30.66 -23.84
C GLU A 372 -1.26 -30.30 -23.49
N GLN A 373 -0.28 -30.85 -24.21
CA GLN A 373 1.14 -30.56 -23.99
C GLN A 373 1.48 -29.08 -24.22
N LYS A 374 0.80 -28.43 -25.17
CA LYS A 374 0.97 -27.00 -25.45
C LYS A 374 0.18 -26.10 -24.49
N GLY A 375 -0.61 -26.68 -23.57
CA GLY A 375 -1.44 -25.95 -22.61
C GLY A 375 -2.76 -25.43 -23.18
N PHE A 376 -3.18 -25.88 -24.37
CA PHE A 376 -4.45 -25.53 -25.00
C PHE A 376 -5.55 -26.48 -24.53
N ILE A 377 -5.95 -26.33 -23.26
CA ILE A 377 -6.84 -27.26 -22.56
C ILE A 377 -8.24 -27.39 -23.20
N PRO A 378 -8.93 -26.30 -23.61
CA PRO A 378 -10.24 -26.42 -24.26
C PRO A 378 -10.20 -27.22 -25.56
N GLU A 379 -9.18 -26.98 -26.38
CA GLU A 379 -8.93 -27.70 -27.63
C GLU A 379 -8.63 -29.18 -27.34
N ALA A 380 -7.74 -29.46 -26.38
CA ALA A 380 -7.43 -30.84 -25.97
C ALA A 380 -8.70 -31.62 -25.56
N LEU A 381 -9.55 -31.01 -24.72
CA LEU A 381 -10.82 -31.60 -24.30
C LEU A 381 -11.77 -31.86 -25.48
N ALA A 382 -11.82 -30.96 -26.47
CA ALA A 382 -12.65 -31.14 -27.65
C ALA A 382 -12.21 -32.38 -28.45
N TYR A 383 -10.91 -32.54 -28.69
CA TYR A 383 -10.35 -33.68 -29.42
C TYR A 383 -10.48 -35.01 -28.65
N TYR A 384 -10.28 -35.00 -27.32
CA TYR A 384 -10.57 -36.18 -26.51
C TYR A 384 -12.05 -36.55 -26.52
N ASN A 385 -12.95 -35.57 -26.46
CA ASN A 385 -14.38 -35.83 -26.57
C ASN A 385 -14.76 -36.37 -27.96
N MET A 386 -14.15 -35.87 -29.04
CA MET A 386 -14.31 -36.44 -30.38
C MET A 386 -13.81 -37.89 -30.46
N THR A 387 -12.73 -38.22 -29.75
CA THR A 387 -12.23 -39.60 -29.64
C THR A 387 -13.24 -40.53 -28.96
N VAL A 388 -13.93 -40.05 -27.91
CA VAL A 388 -14.92 -40.83 -27.14
C VAL A 388 -16.24 -40.96 -27.88
N VAL A 389 -16.80 -39.84 -28.35
CA VAL A 389 -18.18 -39.72 -28.90
C VAL A 389 -18.25 -39.94 -30.41
N GLY A 390 -17.13 -39.84 -31.13
CA GLY A 390 -17.12 -39.93 -32.59
C GLY A 390 -17.78 -41.21 -33.13
N SER A 391 -18.80 -41.04 -33.98
CA SER A 391 -19.46 -42.13 -34.71
C SER A 391 -18.70 -42.54 -35.99
N GLU A 392 -17.55 -41.91 -36.25
CA GLU A 392 -16.78 -42.01 -37.49
C GLU A 392 -16.13 -43.39 -37.70
N ASP A 393 -16.23 -44.33 -36.76
CA ASP A 393 -15.70 -45.71 -36.91
C ASP A 393 -16.65 -46.77 -36.30
N GLU A 394 -17.94 -46.45 -36.09
CA GLU A 394 -18.90 -47.31 -35.37
C GLU A 394 -19.11 -48.71 -36.00
N TYR A 395 -18.74 -48.89 -37.28
CA TYR A 395 -18.93 -50.13 -38.05
C TYR A 395 -17.64 -50.93 -38.30
N LEU A 396 -16.47 -50.44 -37.86
CA LEU A 396 -15.18 -51.12 -37.99
C LEU A 396 -14.57 -51.28 -36.59
N PRO A 397 -14.76 -52.44 -35.92
CA PRO A 397 -14.15 -52.65 -34.61
C PRO A 397 -12.63 -52.64 -34.77
N GLU A 398 -11.97 -51.55 -34.36
CA GLU A 398 -10.52 -51.48 -34.39
C GLU A 398 -9.96 -52.38 -33.28
N PRO A 399 -8.75 -52.96 -33.45
CA PRO A 399 -8.11 -53.77 -32.42
C PRO A 399 -7.86 -53.02 -31.09
N PHE A 400 -7.90 -51.69 -31.11
CA PHE A 400 -7.47 -50.80 -30.02
C PHE A 400 -8.51 -49.72 -29.63
N THR A 401 -9.68 -49.67 -30.27
CA THR A 401 -10.71 -48.62 -30.04
C THR A 401 -11.05 -48.45 -28.56
N ASN A 402 -11.29 -49.55 -27.85
CA ASN A 402 -11.64 -49.51 -26.42
C ASN A 402 -10.50 -48.97 -25.55
N ALA A 403 -9.24 -49.25 -25.89
CA ALA A 403 -8.09 -48.76 -25.14
C ALA A 403 -7.88 -47.25 -25.32
N ILE A 404 -8.02 -46.77 -26.57
CA ILE A 404 -7.90 -45.34 -26.89
C ILE A 404 -9.06 -44.55 -26.26
N ILE A 405 -10.28 -45.08 -26.28
CA ILE A 405 -11.43 -44.46 -25.59
C ILE A 405 -11.19 -44.43 -24.07
N ALA A 406 -10.69 -45.53 -23.49
CA ALA A 406 -10.38 -45.60 -22.06
C ALA A 406 -9.32 -44.56 -21.68
N GLU A 407 -8.29 -44.39 -22.50
CA GLU A 407 -7.25 -43.38 -22.29
C GLU A 407 -7.78 -41.96 -22.50
N ALA A 408 -8.57 -41.69 -23.54
CA ALA A 408 -9.18 -40.38 -23.75
C ALA A 408 -10.07 -39.95 -22.56
N ASN A 409 -10.90 -40.88 -22.05
CA ASN A 409 -11.67 -40.64 -20.82
C ASN A 409 -10.76 -40.41 -19.62
N PHE A 410 -9.66 -41.15 -19.48
CA PHE A 410 -8.68 -40.95 -18.42
C PHE A 410 -8.08 -39.53 -18.48
N ARG A 411 -7.61 -39.09 -19.65
CA ARG A 411 -7.02 -37.75 -19.86
C ARG A 411 -8.02 -36.63 -19.57
N MET A 412 -9.26 -36.76 -20.03
CA MET A 412 -10.33 -35.82 -19.66
C MET A 412 -10.55 -35.78 -18.15
N GLY A 413 -10.53 -36.94 -17.48
CA GLY A 413 -10.57 -37.03 -16.02
C GLY A 413 -9.44 -36.26 -15.34
N VAL A 414 -8.20 -36.38 -15.84
CA VAL A 414 -7.03 -35.63 -15.34
C VAL A 414 -7.22 -34.12 -15.51
N VAL A 415 -7.67 -33.67 -16.68
CA VAL A 415 -7.93 -32.25 -16.94
C VAL A 415 -8.99 -31.70 -15.96
N TYR A 416 -10.13 -32.39 -15.81
CA TYR A 416 -11.16 -31.97 -14.86
C TYR A 416 -10.70 -32.01 -13.40
N PHE A 417 -9.83 -32.96 -13.05
CA PHE A 417 -9.21 -33.02 -11.72
C PHE A 417 -8.36 -31.78 -11.45
N MET A 418 -7.54 -31.36 -12.43
CA MET A 418 -6.70 -30.16 -12.31
C MET A 418 -7.52 -28.86 -12.23
N ASP A 419 -8.68 -28.82 -12.88
CA ASP A 419 -9.65 -27.72 -12.80
C ASP A 419 -10.52 -27.75 -11.52
N TYR A 420 -10.22 -28.64 -10.57
CA TYR A 420 -10.99 -28.85 -9.33
C TYR A 420 -12.47 -29.24 -9.56
N ARG A 421 -12.79 -29.79 -10.73
CA ARG A 421 -14.12 -30.31 -11.09
C ARG A 421 -14.21 -31.80 -10.76
N MET A 422 -14.24 -32.07 -9.45
CA MET A 422 -14.03 -33.40 -8.88
C MET A 422 -15.16 -34.40 -9.18
N ASP A 423 -16.39 -33.93 -9.41
CA ASP A 423 -17.51 -34.81 -9.78
C ASP A 423 -17.35 -35.34 -11.21
N GLU A 424 -17.01 -34.44 -12.15
CA GLU A 424 -16.74 -34.79 -13.54
C GLU A 424 -15.50 -35.67 -13.65
N ALA A 425 -14.41 -35.31 -12.96
CA ALA A 425 -13.19 -36.10 -12.90
C ALA A 425 -13.47 -37.54 -12.43
N ALA A 426 -14.23 -37.71 -11.34
CA ALA A 426 -14.60 -39.03 -10.83
C ALA A 426 -15.44 -39.83 -11.85
N GLY A 427 -16.38 -39.17 -12.55
CA GLY A 427 -17.18 -39.81 -13.61
C GLY A 427 -16.31 -40.35 -14.74
N TYR A 428 -15.35 -39.55 -15.21
CA TYR A 428 -14.44 -39.94 -16.28
C TYR A 428 -13.45 -41.03 -15.84
N PHE A 429 -12.87 -40.94 -14.64
CA PHE A 429 -12.00 -42.01 -14.12
C PHE A 429 -12.74 -43.32 -13.89
N LYS A 430 -13.99 -43.27 -13.42
CA LYS A 430 -14.83 -44.47 -13.29
C LYS A 430 -15.08 -45.12 -14.65
N THR A 431 -15.41 -44.31 -15.65
CA THR A 431 -15.65 -44.79 -17.02
C THR A 431 -14.39 -45.39 -17.63
N ALA A 432 -13.27 -44.68 -17.56
CA ALA A 432 -11.97 -45.16 -18.03
C ALA A 432 -11.54 -46.46 -17.34
N SER A 433 -11.78 -46.58 -16.02
CA SER A 433 -11.50 -47.80 -15.28
C SER A 433 -12.35 -48.98 -15.75
N GLN A 434 -13.65 -48.78 -15.97
CA GLN A 434 -14.55 -49.82 -16.49
C GLN A 434 -14.15 -50.27 -17.89
N GLN A 435 -13.53 -49.37 -18.67
CA GLN A 435 -12.98 -49.64 -20.00
C GLN A 435 -11.57 -50.25 -19.97
N GLY A 436 -11.02 -50.54 -18.78
CA GLY A 436 -9.75 -51.27 -18.61
C GLY A 436 -8.51 -50.41 -18.43
N ASN A 437 -8.63 -49.09 -18.24
CA ASN A 437 -7.49 -48.24 -17.92
C ASN A 437 -6.98 -48.54 -16.48
N ARG A 438 -5.74 -49.03 -16.37
CA ARG A 438 -5.13 -49.44 -15.09
C ARG A 438 -4.92 -48.25 -14.14
N SER A 439 -4.50 -47.11 -14.67
CA SER A 439 -4.23 -45.88 -13.90
C SER A 439 -5.51 -45.23 -13.39
N ALA A 440 -6.61 -45.35 -14.14
CA ALA A 440 -7.87 -44.70 -13.82
C ALA A 440 -8.45 -45.10 -12.46
N ARG A 441 -8.23 -46.33 -11.98
CA ARG A 441 -8.66 -46.71 -10.61
C ARG A 441 -7.91 -45.96 -9.52
N LYS A 442 -6.58 -45.82 -9.63
CA LYS A 442 -5.77 -45.05 -8.66
C LYS A 442 -6.21 -43.57 -8.66
N TRP A 443 -6.44 -43.00 -9.84
CA TRP A 443 -6.93 -41.62 -9.98
C TRP A 443 -8.37 -41.42 -9.49
N LEU A 444 -9.25 -42.42 -9.67
CA LEU A 444 -10.57 -42.42 -9.05
C LEU A 444 -10.46 -42.41 -7.53
N ALA A 445 -9.60 -43.26 -6.94
CA ALA A 445 -9.37 -43.29 -5.49
C ALA A 445 -8.83 -41.94 -4.96
N ASN A 446 -7.86 -41.34 -5.64
CA ASN A 446 -7.36 -39.98 -5.35
C ASN A 446 -8.49 -38.95 -5.37
N THR A 447 -9.34 -38.99 -6.40
CA THR A 447 -10.47 -38.05 -6.55
C THR A 447 -11.49 -38.22 -5.44
N LEU A 448 -11.83 -39.46 -5.08
CA LEU A 448 -12.73 -39.77 -3.97
C LEU A 448 -12.16 -39.32 -2.63
N LEU A 449 -10.86 -39.48 -2.42
CA LEU A 449 -10.16 -38.99 -1.23
C LEU A 449 -10.25 -37.47 -1.11
N VAL A 450 -9.99 -36.72 -2.20
CA VAL A 450 -10.14 -35.25 -2.22
C VAL A 450 -11.59 -34.82 -1.94
N LYS A 451 -12.58 -35.62 -2.36
CA LYS A 451 -14.00 -35.41 -2.06
C LYS A 451 -14.41 -35.80 -0.63
N GLY A 452 -13.49 -36.32 0.19
CA GLY A 452 -13.78 -36.79 1.55
C GLY A 452 -14.45 -38.16 1.62
N LEU A 453 -14.57 -38.89 0.50
CA LEU A 453 -15.16 -40.23 0.44
C LEU A 453 -14.13 -41.31 0.78
N THR A 454 -13.61 -41.27 2.01
CA THR A 454 -12.44 -42.04 2.46
C THR A 454 -12.62 -43.55 2.37
N LYS A 455 -13.80 -44.09 2.75
CA LYS A 455 -14.07 -45.53 2.71
C LYS A 455 -14.06 -46.11 1.29
N ASP A 456 -14.64 -45.39 0.34
CA ASP A 456 -14.64 -45.81 -1.06
C ASP A 456 -13.23 -45.71 -1.67
N ALA A 457 -12.47 -44.68 -1.32
CA ALA A 457 -11.07 -44.54 -1.72
C ALA A 457 -10.20 -45.67 -1.14
N ALA A 458 -10.35 -45.98 0.15
CA ALA A 458 -9.62 -47.06 0.84
C ALA A 458 -9.84 -48.41 0.19
N ARG A 459 -11.11 -48.74 -0.11
CA ARG A 459 -11.46 -49.97 -0.83
C ARG A 459 -10.74 -50.05 -2.17
N ILE A 460 -10.81 -48.99 -2.98
CA ILE A 460 -10.16 -49.00 -4.30
C ILE A 460 -8.64 -49.12 -4.17
N TYR A 461 -8.01 -48.42 -3.23
CA TYR A 461 -6.57 -48.53 -2.99
C TYR A 461 -6.14 -49.96 -2.61
N SER A 462 -6.90 -50.62 -1.75
CA SER A 462 -6.62 -52.00 -1.34
C SER A 462 -6.74 -53.03 -2.47
N GLU A 463 -7.52 -52.72 -3.51
CA GLU A 463 -7.77 -53.61 -4.66
C GLU A 463 -6.77 -53.44 -5.81
N VAL A 464 -6.20 -52.24 -5.99
CA VAL A 464 -5.43 -51.92 -7.20
C VAL A 464 -3.97 -52.34 -7.08
N ASP A 465 -3.31 -51.89 -6.03
CA ASP A 465 -1.87 -52.07 -5.85
C ASP A 465 -1.49 -51.66 -4.42
N PRO A 466 -1.81 -52.51 -3.42
CA PRO A 466 -1.62 -52.18 -2.01
C PRO A 466 -0.14 -52.05 -1.63
N ASP A 467 0.77 -52.59 -2.45
CA ASP A 467 2.20 -52.55 -2.20
C ASP A 467 2.90 -51.31 -2.78
N ASP A 468 2.29 -50.62 -3.74
CA ASP A 468 2.78 -49.36 -4.31
C ASP A 468 2.97 -48.28 -3.23
N PRO A 469 4.15 -47.68 -3.12
CA PRO A 469 4.46 -46.66 -2.11
C PRO A 469 3.49 -45.47 -2.09
N VAL A 470 3.01 -45.03 -3.26
CA VAL A 470 2.03 -43.94 -3.34
C VAL A 470 0.66 -44.38 -2.81
N THR A 471 0.25 -45.62 -3.10
CA THR A 471 -0.95 -46.22 -2.53
C THR A 471 -0.84 -46.35 -1.01
N LYS A 472 0.27 -46.89 -0.49
CA LYS A 472 0.51 -47.01 0.96
C LYS A 472 0.46 -45.67 1.67
N MET A 473 1.05 -44.63 1.07
CA MET A 473 0.99 -43.26 1.61
C MET A 473 -0.46 -42.75 1.67
N SER A 474 -1.26 -42.99 0.62
CA SER A 474 -2.67 -42.60 0.60
C SER A 474 -3.52 -43.40 1.60
N LEU A 475 -3.25 -44.69 1.78
CA LEU A 475 -3.88 -45.51 2.82
C LEU A 475 -3.53 -45.02 4.22
N ALA A 476 -2.27 -44.63 4.46
CA ALA A 476 -1.84 -44.03 5.71
C ALA A 476 -2.59 -42.72 6.01
N ASP A 477 -2.72 -41.83 5.01
CA ASP A 477 -3.50 -40.60 5.16
C ASP A 477 -4.96 -40.90 5.52
N ILE A 478 -5.58 -41.90 4.87
CA ILE A 478 -6.94 -42.34 5.17
C ILE A 478 -7.04 -42.87 6.60
N SER A 479 -6.09 -43.69 7.05
CA SER A 479 -6.06 -44.18 8.43
C SER A 479 -6.01 -43.03 9.44
N VAL A 480 -5.25 -41.95 9.17
CA VAL A 480 -5.29 -40.78 10.06
C VAL A 480 -6.66 -40.09 10.05
N LEU A 481 -7.31 -39.97 8.88
CA LEU A 481 -8.64 -39.38 8.75
C LEU A 481 -9.72 -40.20 9.47
N GLU A 482 -9.57 -41.52 9.52
CA GLU A 482 -10.46 -42.43 10.24
C GLU A 482 -10.16 -42.52 11.74
N GLY A 483 -9.08 -41.88 12.21
CA GLY A 483 -8.64 -41.92 13.60
C GLY A 483 -7.86 -43.19 13.98
N ASP A 484 -7.49 -44.02 13.01
CA ASP A 484 -6.63 -45.19 13.20
C ASP A 484 -5.15 -44.78 13.08
N TYR A 485 -4.66 -44.11 14.13
CA TYR A 485 -3.32 -43.53 14.14
C TYR A 485 -2.20 -44.57 14.19
N ASP A 486 -2.45 -45.76 14.75
CA ASP A 486 -1.45 -46.83 14.80
C ASP A 486 -1.20 -47.42 13.41
N THR A 487 -2.26 -47.77 12.68
CA THR A 487 -2.14 -48.24 11.28
C THR A 487 -1.48 -47.18 10.39
N ALA A 488 -1.83 -45.90 10.56
CA ALA A 488 -1.18 -44.82 9.81
C ALA A 488 0.34 -44.76 10.07
N ARG A 489 0.76 -44.89 11.34
CA ARG A 489 2.17 -44.91 11.72
C ARG A 489 2.91 -46.11 11.17
N ASP A 490 2.28 -47.28 11.15
CA ASP A 490 2.87 -48.50 10.60
C ASP A 490 3.15 -48.33 9.11
N TYR A 491 2.19 -47.80 8.34
CA TYR A 491 2.41 -47.50 6.92
C TYR A 491 3.52 -46.47 6.69
N TYR A 492 3.51 -45.34 7.39
CA TYR A 492 4.56 -44.33 7.21
C TYR A 492 5.93 -44.83 7.68
N SER A 493 6.00 -45.64 8.73
CA SER A 493 7.27 -46.21 9.21
C SER A 493 7.83 -47.21 8.20
N ALA A 494 6.98 -48.08 7.64
CA ALA A 494 7.37 -49.00 6.58
C ALA A 494 7.90 -48.24 5.35
N LEU A 495 7.22 -47.17 4.92
CA LEU A 495 7.68 -46.32 3.82
C LEU A 495 8.99 -45.59 4.15
N SER A 496 9.15 -45.12 5.38
CA SER A 496 10.40 -44.48 5.83
C SER A 496 11.59 -45.45 5.80
N GLU A 497 11.38 -46.72 6.11
CA GLU A 497 12.39 -47.79 6.07
C GLU A 497 12.72 -48.20 4.64
N GLU A 498 11.69 -48.41 3.81
CA GLU A 498 11.79 -48.74 2.38
C GLU A 498 12.64 -47.71 1.62
N PHE A 499 12.44 -46.43 1.91
CA PHE A 499 13.15 -45.31 1.28
C PHE A 499 14.29 -44.74 2.13
N SER A 500 14.86 -45.52 3.05
CA SER A 500 15.95 -45.07 3.93
C SER A 500 17.21 -44.55 3.19
N GLY A 501 17.40 -44.93 1.93
CA GLY A 501 18.46 -44.43 1.05
C GLY A 501 18.21 -43.04 0.44
N ASP A 502 16.95 -42.57 0.40
CA ASP A 502 16.58 -41.24 -0.08
C ASP A 502 16.29 -40.32 1.11
N ALA A 503 17.20 -39.37 1.33
CA ALA A 503 17.13 -38.47 2.47
C ALA A 503 15.90 -37.56 2.47
N LEU A 504 15.30 -37.24 1.30
CA LEU A 504 14.10 -36.41 1.21
C LEU A 504 12.85 -37.25 1.51
N VAL A 505 12.73 -38.41 0.86
CA VAL A 505 11.56 -39.29 0.97
C VAL A 505 11.47 -39.89 2.38
N SER A 506 12.58 -40.39 2.92
CA SER A 506 12.64 -40.90 4.29
C SER A 506 12.31 -39.79 5.30
N ALA A 507 12.92 -38.60 5.15
CA ALA A 507 12.62 -37.44 5.99
C ALA A 507 11.13 -37.11 6.01
N TYR A 508 10.50 -37.04 4.84
CA TYR A 508 9.08 -36.75 4.74
C TYR A 508 8.27 -37.76 5.56
N PHE A 509 8.48 -39.06 5.38
CA PHE A 509 7.71 -40.06 6.12
C PHE A 509 7.98 -40.07 7.64
N MET A 510 9.21 -39.77 8.08
CA MET A 510 9.48 -39.55 9.52
C MET A 510 8.66 -38.37 10.08
N ILE A 511 8.54 -37.28 9.32
CA ILE A 511 7.70 -36.13 9.67
C ILE A 511 6.21 -36.51 9.67
N ARG A 512 5.76 -37.37 8.74
CA ARG A 512 4.39 -37.88 8.73
C ARG A 512 4.05 -38.72 9.96
N VAL A 513 4.97 -39.58 10.41
CA VAL A 513 4.82 -40.30 11.68
C VAL A 513 4.65 -39.30 12.83
N ALA A 514 5.46 -38.25 12.89
CA ALA A 514 5.33 -37.22 13.93
C ALA A 514 4.00 -36.43 13.83
N ASP A 515 3.54 -36.11 12.61
CA ASP A 515 2.24 -35.48 12.36
C ASP A 515 1.09 -36.33 12.93
N THR A 516 1.15 -37.67 12.84
CA THR A 516 0.11 -38.54 13.42
C THR A 516 0.00 -38.38 14.94
N TYR A 517 1.13 -38.27 15.67
CA TYR A 517 1.12 -38.03 17.11
C TYR A 517 0.54 -36.65 17.44
N GLN A 518 0.86 -35.64 16.63
CA GLN A 518 0.31 -34.31 16.81
C GLN A 518 -1.22 -34.31 16.66
N ILE A 519 -1.73 -34.97 15.61
CA ILE A 519 -3.17 -35.06 15.32
C ILE A 519 -3.91 -35.87 16.40
N GLU A 520 -3.29 -36.93 16.92
CA GLU A 520 -3.80 -37.71 18.07
C GLU A 520 -3.82 -36.89 19.38
N GLY A 521 -3.19 -35.70 19.40
CA GLY A 521 -3.10 -34.85 20.59
C GLY A 521 -1.92 -35.18 21.51
N ARG A 522 -1.03 -36.08 21.09
CA ARG A 522 0.19 -36.48 21.79
C ARG A 522 1.35 -35.54 21.45
N ILE A 523 1.21 -34.28 21.85
CA ILE A 523 2.11 -33.17 21.46
C ILE A 523 3.56 -33.41 21.89
N ASP A 524 3.81 -33.99 23.06
CA ASP A 524 5.16 -34.26 23.55
C ASP A 524 5.89 -35.32 22.70
N ASP A 525 5.18 -36.37 22.31
CA ASP A 525 5.70 -37.42 21.44
C ASP A 525 5.98 -36.88 20.03
N ALA A 526 5.07 -36.05 19.51
CA ALA A 526 5.26 -35.37 18.23
C ALA A 526 6.51 -34.47 18.27
N ASN A 527 6.64 -33.62 19.29
CA ASN A 527 7.80 -32.75 19.49
C ASN A 527 9.12 -33.54 19.58
N LEU A 528 9.13 -34.65 20.32
CA LEU A 528 10.29 -35.51 20.42
C LEU A 528 10.71 -36.03 19.04
N ARG A 529 9.74 -36.51 18.25
CA ARG A 529 10.00 -37.06 16.91
C ARG A 529 10.42 -35.99 15.91
N TYR A 530 9.79 -34.81 15.90
CA TYR A 530 10.26 -33.71 15.06
C TYR A 530 11.66 -33.26 15.43
N LYS A 531 12.01 -33.25 16.72
CA LYS A 531 13.37 -32.92 17.15
C LYS A 531 14.38 -33.95 16.66
N VAL A 532 14.07 -35.24 16.80
CA VAL A 532 14.90 -36.34 16.27
C VAL A 532 15.07 -36.19 14.75
N ALA A 533 13.98 -35.95 14.02
CA ALA A 533 14.03 -35.70 12.58
C ALA A 533 14.91 -34.48 12.25
N ARG A 534 14.72 -33.34 12.93
CA ARG A 534 15.51 -32.13 12.71
C ARG A 534 17.01 -32.32 12.98
N ASP A 535 17.34 -33.03 14.05
CA ASP A 535 18.73 -33.18 14.51
C ASP A 535 19.49 -34.21 13.67
N ASN A 536 18.78 -35.18 13.08
CA ASN A 536 19.37 -36.23 12.24
C ASN A 536 19.34 -35.89 10.74
N LEU A 537 18.43 -35.03 10.29
CA LEU A 537 18.24 -34.71 8.87
C LEU A 537 18.92 -33.39 8.51
N GLY A 538 19.54 -33.36 7.33
CA GLY A 538 20.03 -32.13 6.69
C GLY A 538 19.03 -31.54 5.69
N GLY A 539 19.34 -30.34 5.18
CA GLY A 539 18.61 -29.74 4.05
C GLY A 539 17.10 -29.65 4.24
N GLU A 540 16.35 -30.19 3.28
CA GLU A 540 14.88 -30.19 3.22
C GLU A 540 14.24 -30.91 4.43
N GLY A 541 14.84 -32.01 4.92
CA GLY A 541 14.33 -32.73 6.10
C GLY A 541 14.37 -31.86 7.36
N ARG A 542 15.46 -31.10 7.55
CA ARG A 542 15.57 -30.12 8.63
C ARG A 542 14.53 -29.00 8.51
N ALA A 543 14.26 -28.56 7.27
CA ALA A 543 13.29 -27.51 6.99
C ALA A 543 11.87 -27.96 7.35
N MET A 544 11.44 -29.14 6.88
CA MET A 544 10.15 -29.74 7.23
C MET A 544 9.96 -29.89 8.74
N ALA A 545 10.97 -30.44 9.43
CA ALA A 545 10.94 -30.58 10.88
C ALA A 545 10.82 -29.22 11.60
N SER A 546 11.53 -28.20 11.11
CA SER A 546 11.47 -26.86 11.68
C SER A 546 10.10 -26.21 11.48
N LEU A 547 9.48 -26.35 10.31
CA LEU A 547 8.13 -25.86 10.06
C LEU A 547 7.10 -26.52 10.99
N ALA A 548 7.14 -27.85 11.12
CA ALA A 548 6.22 -28.57 11.99
C ALA A 548 6.40 -28.21 13.48
N MET A 549 7.64 -28.08 13.96
CA MET A 549 7.90 -27.62 15.33
C MET A 549 7.40 -26.18 15.57
N ALA A 550 7.57 -25.29 14.59
CA ALA A 550 7.06 -23.92 14.70
C ALA A 550 5.54 -23.90 14.85
N GLU A 551 4.81 -24.71 14.10
CA GLU A 551 3.35 -24.82 14.16
C GLU A 551 2.86 -25.29 15.54
N ILE A 552 3.49 -26.32 16.13
CA ILE A 552 3.16 -26.77 17.48
C ILE A 552 3.32 -25.63 18.49
N LEU A 553 4.44 -24.91 18.42
CA LEU A 553 4.74 -23.84 19.37
C LEU A 553 3.73 -22.68 19.28
N ILE A 554 3.21 -22.39 18.09
CA ILE A 554 2.17 -21.35 17.90
C ILE A 554 0.87 -21.72 18.61
N GLY A 555 0.57 -23.01 18.76
CA GLY A 555 -0.62 -23.52 19.46
C GLY A 555 -0.64 -23.24 20.98
N SER A 556 0.51 -22.99 21.60
CA SER A 556 0.66 -22.89 23.07
C SER A 556 0.19 -21.57 23.71
N ASP A 557 -0.10 -20.53 22.91
CA ASP A 557 -0.38 -19.13 23.36
C ASP A 557 0.68 -18.53 24.31
N ASP A 558 1.91 -19.07 24.30
CA ASP A 558 3.03 -18.58 25.08
C ASP A 558 3.96 -17.68 24.24
N ARG A 559 4.39 -16.56 24.84
CA ARG A 559 5.31 -15.61 24.22
C ARG A 559 6.71 -16.18 24.03
N GLU A 560 7.16 -17.06 24.93
CA GLU A 560 8.46 -17.71 24.77
C GLU A 560 8.41 -18.73 23.63
N ALA A 561 7.35 -19.55 23.58
CA ALA A 561 7.09 -20.43 22.44
C ALA A 561 7.03 -19.69 21.10
N TYR A 562 6.46 -18.47 21.02
CA TYR A 562 6.49 -17.68 19.79
C TYR A 562 7.90 -17.26 19.36
N ARG A 563 8.79 -16.99 20.32
CA ARG A 563 10.19 -16.67 20.00
C ARG A 563 10.93 -17.90 19.49
N ASP A 564 10.64 -19.07 20.05
CA ASP A 564 11.21 -20.32 19.57
C ASP A 564 10.68 -20.66 18.17
N ALA A 565 9.37 -20.50 17.93
CA ALA A 565 8.77 -20.65 16.60
C ALA A 565 9.43 -19.72 15.56
N LEU A 566 9.74 -18.48 15.93
CA LEU A 566 10.48 -17.55 15.05
C LEU A 566 11.89 -18.04 14.72
N ARG A 567 12.59 -18.74 15.63
CA ARG A 567 13.91 -19.34 15.32
C ARG A 567 13.77 -20.47 14.31
N TYR A 568 12.73 -21.28 14.43
CA TYR A 568 12.45 -22.36 13.49
C TYR A 568 12.09 -21.83 12.10
N TYR A 569 11.18 -20.86 12.00
CA TYR A 569 10.87 -20.22 10.72
C TYR A 569 12.07 -19.48 10.14
N GLY A 570 12.91 -18.84 10.96
CA GLY A 570 14.14 -18.21 10.51
C GLY A 570 15.09 -19.19 9.82
N THR A 571 15.24 -20.41 10.38
CA THR A 571 16.06 -21.48 9.78
C THR A 571 15.58 -21.84 8.38
N VAL A 572 14.26 -21.93 8.20
CA VAL A 572 13.65 -22.25 6.90
C VAL A 572 13.81 -21.10 5.92
N ALA A 573 13.54 -19.88 6.38
CA ALA A 573 13.55 -18.66 5.56
C ALA A 573 14.94 -18.26 5.07
N GLU A 574 15.99 -18.64 5.82
CA GLU A 574 17.40 -18.42 5.44
C GLU A 574 17.91 -19.48 4.47
N GLY A 575 17.42 -20.72 4.56
CA GLY A 575 17.87 -21.83 3.71
C GLY A 575 17.21 -21.90 2.33
N ASN A 576 16.21 -21.04 2.06
CA ASN A 576 15.46 -21.00 0.79
C ASN A 576 14.84 -22.36 0.39
N TYR A 577 14.34 -23.09 1.38
CA TYR A 577 13.67 -24.38 1.22
C TYR A 577 12.21 -24.21 0.77
N ILE A 578 11.57 -25.33 0.40
CA ILE A 578 10.11 -25.35 0.23
C ILE A 578 9.45 -24.95 1.55
N GLY A 579 8.49 -24.01 1.48
CA GLY A 579 7.87 -23.38 2.65
C GLY A 579 8.54 -22.06 3.09
N THR A 580 9.53 -21.54 2.37
CA THR A 580 10.16 -20.24 2.69
C THR A 580 9.16 -19.07 2.68
N GLU A 581 8.27 -19.01 1.69
CA GLU A 581 7.20 -18.00 1.63
C GLU A 581 6.31 -18.05 2.88
N GLU A 582 5.92 -19.26 3.27
CA GLU A 582 5.09 -19.51 4.44
C GLU A 582 5.83 -19.14 5.73
N ALA A 583 7.12 -19.47 5.84
CA ALA A 583 7.95 -19.09 6.97
C ALA A 583 8.03 -17.56 7.14
N TYR A 584 8.16 -16.79 6.05
CA TYR A 584 8.11 -15.32 6.12
C TYR A 584 6.74 -14.81 6.56
N LEU A 585 5.67 -15.32 5.98
CA LEU A 585 4.30 -14.93 6.30
C LEU A 585 3.97 -15.21 7.77
N MET A 586 4.28 -16.41 8.25
CA MET A 586 4.03 -16.84 9.62
C MET A 586 4.92 -16.10 10.61
N SER A 587 6.18 -15.84 10.27
CA SER A 587 7.06 -15.00 11.08
C SER A 587 6.50 -13.58 11.23
N ALA A 588 5.99 -12.98 10.15
CA ALA A 588 5.36 -11.67 10.20
C ALA A 588 4.13 -11.66 11.11
N ARG A 589 3.27 -12.68 11.02
CA ARG A 589 2.11 -12.85 11.91
C ARG A 589 2.56 -13.00 13.38
N LEU A 590 3.62 -13.73 13.67
CA LEU A 590 4.14 -13.88 15.04
C LEU A 590 4.71 -12.57 15.58
N HIS A 591 5.50 -11.84 14.80
CA HIS A 591 5.98 -10.50 15.19
C HIS A 591 4.80 -9.54 15.47
N MET A 592 3.72 -9.61 14.70
CA MET A 592 2.48 -8.86 14.98
C MET A 592 1.83 -9.26 16.33
N GLN A 593 1.86 -10.54 16.70
CA GLN A 593 1.35 -10.98 18.00
C GLN A 593 2.24 -10.54 19.17
N LEU A 594 3.55 -10.54 18.97
CA LEU A 594 4.53 -10.01 19.92
C LEU A 594 4.48 -8.47 20.03
N GLY A 595 3.84 -7.80 19.06
CA GLY A 595 3.67 -6.35 19.03
C GLY A 595 4.80 -5.60 18.32
N ASP A 596 5.68 -6.32 17.63
CA ASP A 596 6.75 -5.80 16.78
C ASP A 596 6.25 -5.65 15.32
N ASN A 597 5.37 -4.67 15.13
CA ASN A 597 4.75 -4.41 13.84
C ASN A 597 5.78 -3.98 12.77
N SER A 598 6.88 -3.33 13.19
CA SER A 598 7.97 -2.92 12.30
C SER A 598 8.66 -4.11 11.66
N MET A 599 9.06 -5.10 12.46
CA MET A 599 9.70 -6.31 11.94
C MET A 599 8.72 -7.13 11.11
N ALA A 600 7.46 -7.21 11.54
CA ALA A 600 6.42 -7.91 10.79
C ALA A 600 6.28 -7.38 9.35
N ILE A 601 6.23 -6.05 9.17
CA ILE A 601 6.18 -5.46 7.83
C ILE A 601 7.49 -5.67 7.06
N ALA A 602 8.65 -5.52 7.71
CA ALA A 602 9.94 -5.72 7.07
C ALA A 602 10.10 -7.15 6.49
N LEU A 603 9.57 -8.14 7.19
CA LEU A 603 9.52 -9.53 6.72
C LEU A 603 8.63 -9.69 5.49
N LEU A 604 7.43 -9.09 5.49
CA LEU A 604 6.53 -9.12 4.32
C LEU A 604 7.11 -8.36 3.11
N ASP A 605 7.86 -7.29 3.34
CA ASP A 605 8.57 -6.56 2.28
C ASP A 605 9.78 -7.32 1.75
N LYS A 606 10.44 -8.13 2.58
CA LYS A 606 11.48 -9.07 2.14
C LYS A 606 10.84 -10.20 1.31
N MET A 607 9.74 -10.78 1.79
CA MET A 607 8.98 -11.80 1.08
C MET A 607 8.54 -11.32 -0.30
N GLY A 608 7.89 -10.16 -0.41
CA GLY A 608 7.42 -9.63 -1.71
C GLY A 608 8.54 -9.31 -2.70
N ARG A 609 9.78 -9.10 -2.23
CA ARG A 609 10.97 -8.95 -3.09
C ARG A 609 11.52 -10.28 -3.58
N LEU A 610 11.53 -11.29 -2.71
CA LEU A 610 12.01 -12.63 -3.05
C LEU A 610 10.99 -13.41 -3.89
N PHE A 611 9.70 -13.17 -3.66
CA PHE A 611 8.58 -13.94 -4.24
C PHE A 611 7.51 -13.00 -4.82
N PRO A 612 7.81 -12.22 -5.88
CA PRO A 612 6.88 -11.23 -6.44
C PRO A 612 5.62 -11.85 -7.07
N MET A 613 5.70 -13.12 -7.48
CA MET A 613 4.60 -13.93 -8.02
C MET A 613 4.29 -15.16 -7.15
N GLY A 614 4.72 -15.13 -5.88
CA GLY A 614 4.47 -16.21 -4.94
C GLY A 614 2.99 -16.44 -4.69
N GLU A 615 2.60 -17.69 -4.45
CA GLU A 615 1.20 -18.09 -4.22
C GLU A 615 0.60 -17.38 -3.00
N LEU A 616 1.44 -17.08 -1.99
CA LEU A 616 1.03 -16.44 -0.75
C LEU A 616 1.05 -14.91 -0.81
N ARG A 617 1.21 -14.30 -2.00
CA ARG A 617 1.26 -12.84 -2.15
C ARG A 617 0.01 -12.14 -1.64
N PHE A 618 -1.17 -12.66 -1.97
CA PHE A 618 -2.44 -12.07 -1.52
C PHE A 618 -2.60 -12.17 0.00
N ASP A 619 -2.13 -13.28 0.59
CA ASP A 619 -2.11 -13.45 2.04
C ASP A 619 -1.12 -12.52 2.74
N ALA A 620 0.04 -12.26 2.12
CA ALA A 620 1.00 -11.28 2.59
C ALA A 620 0.43 -9.86 2.57
N ASP A 621 -0.25 -9.46 1.48
CA ASP A 621 -0.89 -8.14 1.38
C ASP A 621 -2.04 -7.98 2.39
N ARG A 622 -2.87 -9.02 2.57
CA ARG A 622 -3.91 -9.06 3.60
C ARG A 622 -3.31 -8.90 5.00
N THR A 623 -2.26 -9.68 5.30
CA THR A 623 -1.56 -9.63 6.60
C THR A 623 -0.92 -8.26 6.84
N ARG A 624 -0.32 -7.65 5.81
CA ARG A 624 0.25 -6.29 5.89
C ARG A 624 -0.83 -5.26 6.27
N GLY A 625 -2.02 -5.38 5.70
CA GLY A 625 -3.16 -4.53 6.06
C GLY A 625 -3.63 -4.69 7.50
N GLU A 626 -3.69 -5.93 7.99
CA GLU A 626 -4.04 -6.23 9.39
C GLU A 626 -3.01 -5.66 10.38
N ILE A 627 -1.72 -5.86 10.10
CA ILE A 627 -0.61 -5.32 10.90
C ILE A 627 -0.70 -3.80 10.96
N THR A 628 -0.86 -3.16 9.79
CA THR A 628 -0.95 -1.70 9.66
C THR A 628 -2.10 -1.15 10.50
N LEU A 629 -3.29 -1.75 10.40
CA LEU A 629 -4.45 -1.30 11.17
C LEU A 629 -4.25 -1.48 12.68
N LYS A 630 -3.71 -2.64 13.11
CA LYS A 630 -3.40 -2.89 14.53
C LYS A 630 -2.38 -1.89 15.06
N TRP A 631 -1.38 -1.54 14.26
CA TRP A 631 -0.36 -0.55 14.61
C TRP A 631 -0.95 0.85 14.75
N LEU A 632 -1.72 1.30 13.77
CA LEU A 632 -2.41 2.60 13.80
C LEU A 632 -3.34 2.71 15.02
N ASN A 633 -4.12 1.67 15.34
CA ASN A 633 -4.99 1.66 16.51
C ASN A 633 -4.21 1.76 17.83
N LYS A 634 -3.06 1.09 17.93
CA LYS A 634 -2.17 1.18 19.10
C LYS A 634 -1.59 2.59 19.26
N LEU A 635 -1.16 3.21 18.18
CA LEU A 635 -0.61 4.58 18.19
C LEU A 635 -1.69 5.60 18.56
N ALA A 636 -2.90 5.45 18.01
CA ALA A 636 -4.04 6.29 18.36
C ALA A 636 -4.45 6.14 19.83
N SER A 637 -4.39 4.94 20.41
CA SER A 637 -4.79 4.71 21.81
C SER A 637 -3.81 5.29 22.82
N ILE A 638 -2.52 5.34 22.51
CA ILE A 638 -1.49 5.99 23.35
C ILE A 638 -1.37 7.50 23.08
N GLY A 639 -2.08 8.02 22.07
CA GLY A 639 -2.04 9.44 21.70
C GLY A 639 -0.76 9.86 20.97
N ASP A 640 -0.03 8.92 20.35
CA ASP A 640 1.16 9.20 19.54
C ASP A 640 0.74 9.63 18.13
N ASP A 641 0.34 10.91 18.01
CA ASP A 641 -0.12 11.50 16.75
C ASP A 641 1.01 11.53 15.68
N GLU A 642 2.28 11.69 16.08
CA GLU A 642 3.44 11.70 15.17
C GLU A 642 3.73 10.30 14.60
N GLY A 643 3.82 9.31 15.47
CA GLY A 643 3.96 7.91 15.07
C GLY A 643 2.79 7.47 14.19
N PHE A 644 1.56 7.87 14.54
CA PHE A 644 0.38 7.59 13.74
C PHE A 644 0.51 8.16 12.33
N ALA A 645 0.85 9.45 12.21
CA ALA A 645 1.02 10.11 10.92
C ALA A 645 2.07 9.43 10.05
N LYS A 646 3.22 9.06 10.63
CA LYS A 646 4.31 8.38 9.93
C LYS A 646 3.90 7.01 9.39
N VAL A 647 3.26 6.18 10.22
CA VAL A 647 2.77 4.85 9.81
C VAL A 647 1.67 4.98 8.77
N PHE A 648 0.74 5.92 8.94
CA PHE A 648 -0.34 6.16 8.00
C PHE A 648 0.21 6.55 6.62
N LEU A 649 1.12 7.52 6.53
CA LEU A 649 1.70 7.95 5.26
C LEU A 649 2.50 6.85 4.56
N THR A 650 3.15 5.97 5.32
CA THR A 650 3.98 4.90 4.78
C THR A 650 3.13 3.74 4.25
N TYR A 651 2.03 3.40 4.94
CA TYR A 651 1.28 2.16 4.69
C TYR A 651 -0.20 2.36 4.34
N GLU A 652 -0.63 3.58 4.00
CA GLU A 652 -2.00 3.90 3.57
C GLU A 652 -2.58 2.93 2.52
N PRO A 653 -1.85 2.55 1.46
CA PRO A 653 -2.40 1.67 0.42
C PRO A 653 -2.85 0.31 0.94
N TYR A 654 -2.25 -0.17 2.03
CA TYR A 654 -2.53 -1.48 2.61
C TYR A 654 -3.68 -1.46 3.60
N ILE A 655 -4.21 -0.29 3.97
CA ILE A 655 -5.35 -0.21 4.89
C ILE A 655 -6.58 -0.88 4.21
N PRO A 656 -7.19 -1.91 4.84
CA PRO A 656 -8.33 -2.59 4.25
C PRO A 656 -9.47 -1.62 3.92
N PHE A 657 -10.10 -1.77 2.75
CA PHE A 657 -11.11 -0.84 2.23
C PHE A 657 -12.19 -0.50 3.27
N GLY A 658 -12.80 -1.52 3.90
CA GLY A 658 -13.84 -1.34 4.93
C GLY A 658 -13.37 -0.71 6.25
N LYS A 659 -12.07 -0.47 6.42
CA LYS A 659 -11.46 0.16 7.61
C LYS A 659 -10.81 1.51 7.30
N LYS A 660 -10.77 1.93 6.02
CA LYS A 660 -10.18 3.20 5.60
C LYS A 660 -10.83 4.39 6.27
N SER A 661 -12.16 4.41 6.41
CA SER A 661 -12.87 5.55 7.00
C SER A 661 -12.40 5.88 8.42
N GLY A 662 -12.26 4.86 9.27
CA GLY A 662 -11.76 4.98 10.64
C GLY A 662 -10.29 5.41 10.72
N ALA A 663 -9.44 4.88 9.84
CA ALA A 663 -8.03 5.28 9.81
C ALA A 663 -7.84 6.72 9.30
N TYR A 664 -8.59 7.11 8.26
CA TYR A 664 -8.52 8.43 7.64
C TYR A 664 -9.01 9.54 8.57
N ILE A 665 -10.09 9.31 9.33
CA ILE A 665 -10.56 10.32 10.29
C ILE A 665 -9.52 10.56 11.39
N GLN A 666 -8.86 9.51 11.87
CA GLN A 666 -7.80 9.63 12.88
C GLN A 666 -6.54 10.29 12.29
N ALA A 667 -6.18 9.95 11.05
CA ALA A 667 -5.10 10.64 10.33
C ALA A 667 -5.38 12.14 10.20
N GLY A 668 -6.59 12.51 9.77
CA GLY A 668 -7.00 13.92 9.69
C GLY A 668 -6.92 14.65 11.04
N ARG A 669 -7.31 13.99 12.14
CA ARG A 669 -7.15 14.54 13.50
C ARG A 669 -5.68 14.71 13.88
N ALA A 670 -4.85 13.70 13.66
CA ALA A 670 -3.42 13.72 13.97
C ALA A 670 -2.72 14.84 13.19
N PHE A 671 -2.94 14.92 11.87
CA PHE A 671 -2.37 15.98 11.02
C PHE A 671 -2.79 17.39 11.46
N LEU A 672 -4.06 17.61 11.80
CA LEU A 672 -4.51 18.92 12.29
C LEU A 672 -3.88 19.31 13.63
N LYS A 673 -3.62 18.35 14.52
CA LYS A 673 -2.94 18.62 15.80
C LYS A 673 -1.46 18.94 15.61
N LEU A 674 -0.80 18.25 14.69
CA LEU A 674 0.61 18.46 14.35
C LEU A 674 0.83 19.72 13.49
N GLY A 675 -0.24 20.34 12.99
CA GLY A 675 -0.15 21.52 12.12
C GLY A 675 0.07 21.21 10.63
N PHE A 676 0.02 19.94 10.23
CA PHE A 676 0.11 19.51 8.82
C PHE A 676 -1.23 19.69 8.10
N THR A 677 -1.67 20.94 7.93
CA THR A 677 -3.01 21.29 7.44
C THR A 677 -3.28 20.79 6.02
N THR A 678 -2.29 20.81 5.13
CA THR A 678 -2.43 20.33 3.75
C THR A 678 -2.69 18.83 3.67
N ASP A 679 -1.95 18.03 4.45
CA ASP A 679 -2.16 16.58 4.50
C ASP A 679 -3.49 16.23 5.18
N ALA A 680 -3.86 16.97 6.23
CA ALA A 680 -5.18 16.84 6.85
C ALA A 680 -6.31 17.07 5.84
N VAL A 681 -6.27 18.17 5.09
CA VAL A 681 -7.28 18.52 4.07
C VAL A 681 -7.32 17.44 2.99
N LYS A 682 -6.18 16.97 2.49
CA LYS A 682 -6.10 15.92 1.48
C LYS A 682 -6.79 14.63 1.96
N VAL A 683 -6.44 14.15 3.15
CA VAL A 683 -6.98 12.90 3.70
C VAL A 683 -8.46 13.02 4.04
N LEU A 684 -8.88 14.13 4.65
CA LEU A 684 -10.28 14.38 4.99
C LEU A 684 -11.15 14.55 3.74
N ASN A 685 -10.64 15.19 2.68
CA ASN A 685 -11.35 15.30 1.41
C ASN A 685 -11.53 13.93 0.74
N SER A 686 -10.50 13.07 0.77
CA SER A 686 -10.62 11.69 0.31
C SER A 686 -11.69 10.93 1.09
N LEU A 687 -11.76 11.11 2.41
CA LEU A 687 -12.79 10.50 3.26
C LEU A 687 -14.20 11.00 2.91
N VAL A 688 -14.38 12.31 2.68
CA VAL A 688 -15.67 12.88 2.27
C VAL A 688 -16.11 12.33 0.90
N LYS A 689 -15.18 12.16 -0.04
CA LYS A 689 -15.45 11.58 -1.36
C LYS A 689 -15.84 10.10 -1.34
N MET A 690 -15.45 9.35 -0.30
CA MET A 690 -15.89 7.96 -0.12
C MET A 690 -17.40 7.87 0.15
N GLY A 691 -18.07 8.98 0.49
CA GLY A 691 -19.52 9.13 0.40
C GLY A 691 -20.32 8.51 1.54
N ASP A 692 -19.85 7.40 2.14
CA ASP A 692 -20.58 6.68 3.19
C ASP A 692 -19.66 6.25 4.34
N GLY A 693 -20.05 6.62 5.57
CA GLY A 693 -19.38 6.15 6.77
C GLY A 693 -19.84 6.85 8.05
N GLU A 694 -19.71 6.15 9.18
CA GLU A 694 -19.99 6.66 10.53
C GLU A 694 -19.24 7.98 10.85
N HIS A 695 -18.15 8.25 10.12
CA HIS A 695 -17.26 9.37 10.32
C HIS A 695 -17.49 10.55 9.36
N LEU A 696 -18.45 10.48 8.43
CA LEU A 696 -18.64 11.51 7.39
C LEU A 696 -18.94 12.89 7.97
N GLU A 697 -19.90 12.98 8.90
CA GLU A 697 -20.23 14.25 9.56
C GLU A 697 -18.99 14.88 10.22
N GLU A 698 -18.19 14.06 10.89
CA GLU A 698 -17.00 14.55 11.57
C GLU A 698 -15.89 14.94 10.60
N ALA A 699 -15.72 14.16 9.53
CA ALA A 699 -14.73 14.42 8.49
C ALA A 699 -14.96 15.80 7.85
N MET A 700 -16.22 16.13 7.55
CA MET A 700 -16.56 17.45 7.01
C MET A 700 -16.29 18.58 8.00
N ILE A 701 -16.61 18.39 9.28
CA ILE A 701 -16.32 19.38 10.33
C ILE A 701 -14.80 19.61 10.48
N LEU A 702 -14.00 18.54 10.44
CA LEU A 702 -12.55 18.65 10.47
C LEU A 702 -12.00 19.27 9.18
N LEU A 703 -12.60 18.99 8.04
CA LEU A 703 -12.19 19.55 6.75
C LEU A 703 -12.45 21.06 6.69
N ILE A 704 -13.60 21.53 7.20
CA ILE A 704 -13.88 22.98 7.37
C ILE A 704 -12.80 23.61 8.25
N LYS A 705 -12.43 22.96 9.37
CA LYS A 705 -11.34 23.43 10.23
C LYS A 705 -9.99 23.46 9.49
N GLY A 706 -9.72 22.47 8.65
CA GLY A 706 -8.52 22.41 7.80
C GLY A 706 -8.44 23.59 6.84
N TYR A 707 -9.53 23.89 6.12
CA TYR A 707 -9.58 25.05 5.21
C TYR A 707 -9.41 26.38 5.96
N LEU A 708 -10.03 26.55 7.13
CA LEU A 708 -9.84 27.75 7.96
C LEU A 708 -8.39 27.93 8.41
N ALA A 709 -7.68 26.83 8.68
CA ALA A 709 -6.27 26.84 9.07
C ALA A 709 -5.33 27.11 7.87
N GLN A 710 -5.77 26.86 6.64
CA GLN A 710 -5.10 27.25 5.40
C GLN A 710 -5.47 28.66 4.92
N GLU A 711 -6.35 29.36 5.65
CA GLU A 711 -6.94 30.64 5.25
C GLU A 711 -7.78 30.58 3.96
N ASP A 712 -8.21 29.39 3.52
CA ASP A 712 -9.16 29.21 2.41
C ASP A 712 -10.61 29.36 2.91
N ILE A 713 -11.01 30.61 3.11
CA ILE A 713 -12.31 30.96 3.70
C ILE A 713 -13.47 30.60 2.77
N GLU A 714 -13.27 30.69 1.46
CA GLU A 714 -14.32 30.38 0.48
C GLU A 714 -14.66 28.88 0.48
N SER A 715 -13.64 28.01 0.47
CA SER A 715 -13.88 26.57 0.54
C SER A 715 -14.47 26.15 1.87
N ALA A 716 -14.05 26.78 2.98
CA ALA A 716 -14.66 26.56 4.28
C ALA A 716 -16.16 26.96 4.30
N ASP A 717 -16.51 28.11 3.74
CA ASP A 717 -17.90 28.60 3.67
C ASP A 717 -18.78 27.70 2.78
N ARG A 718 -18.31 27.37 1.57
CA ARG A 718 -19.02 26.45 0.66
C ARG A 718 -19.26 25.09 1.33
N LEU A 719 -18.25 24.53 1.97
CA LEU A 719 -18.38 23.26 2.67
C LEU A 719 -19.30 23.34 3.89
N ALA A 720 -19.29 24.46 4.63
CA ALA A 720 -20.19 24.68 5.74
C ALA A 720 -21.67 24.77 5.29
N MET A 721 -21.94 25.47 4.19
CA MET A 721 -23.28 25.52 3.60
C MET A 721 -23.76 24.14 3.17
N PHE A 722 -22.90 23.39 2.47
CA PHE A 722 -23.19 22.02 2.06
C PHE A 722 -23.44 21.11 3.28
N PHE A 723 -22.57 21.16 4.29
CA PHE A 723 -22.72 20.40 5.53
C PHE A 723 -24.08 20.65 6.22
N LYS A 724 -24.52 21.91 6.31
CA LYS A 724 -25.82 22.24 6.91
C LYS A 724 -27.00 21.69 6.12
N ALA A 725 -26.91 21.72 4.79
CA ALA A 725 -27.94 21.17 3.90
C ALA A 725 -28.01 19.63 4.03
N THR A 726 -26.86 18.97 4.08
CA THR A 726 -26.77 17.50 4.19
C THR A 726 -27.12 16.99 5.60
N PHE A 727 -26.74 17.70 6.67
CA PHE A 727 -26.93 17.27 8.06
C PHE A 727 -27.66 18.30 8.94
N PRO A 728 -28.95 18.61 8.69
CA PRO A 728 -29.71 19.56 9.51
C PRO A 728 -29.79 19.16 11.00
N GLY A 729 -29.77 17.84 11.26
CA GLY A 729 -29.86 17.22 12.58
C GLY A 729 -28.53 16.84 13.22
N THR A 730 -27.39 17.30 12.70
CA THR A 730 -26.05 16.85 13.13
C THR A 730 -25.86 16.79 14.65
N ARG A 731 -25.07 15.83 15.13
CA ARG A 731 -24.61 15.81 16.54
C ARG A 731 -23.56 16.88 16.85
N PHE A 732 -22.94 17.47 15.82
CA PHE A 732 -21.86 18.45 15.95
C PHE A 732 -22.35 19.91 15.91
N LYS A 733 -23.61 20.20 16.29
CA LYS A 733 -24.23 21.54 16.16
C LYS A 733 -23.36 22.66 16.73
N GLU A 734 -22.86 22.46 17.94
CA GLU A 734 -22.06 23.46 18.66
C GLU A 734 -20.69 23.69 18.00
N ARG A 735 -20.06 22.62 17.50
CA ARG A 735 -18.77 22.72 16.80
C ARG A 735 -18.92 23.36 15.43
N TYR A 736 -19.99 23.01 14.72
CA TYR A 736 -20.36 23.61 13.44
C TYR A 736 -20.62 25.11 13.59
N ALA A 737 -21.42 25.52 14.58
CA ALA A 737 -21.74 26.92 14.79
C ALA A 737 -20.52 27.77 15.18
N ARG A 738 -19.57 27.21 15.91
CA ARG A 738 -18.26 27.85 16.16
C ARG A 738 -17.50 28.10 14.88
N LEU A 739 -17.39 27.09 14.02
CA LEU A 739 -16.72 27.24 12.72
C LEU A 739 -17.45 28.26 11.83
N LEU A 740 -18.78 28.26 11.81
CA LEU A 740 -19.57 29.24 11.06
C LEU A 740 -19.38 30.68 11.57
N THR A 741 -19.23 30.84 12.89
CA THR A 741 -18.91 32.13 13.51
C THR A 741 -17.54 32.63 13.05
N GLU A 742 -16.53 31.76 13.03
CA GLU A 742 -15.19 32.07 12.55
C GLU A 742 -15.17 32.40 11.05
N ILE A 743 -15.87 31.61 10.22
CA ILE A 743 -16.01 31.87 8.78
C ILE A 743 -16.61 33.26 8.55
N ASN A 744 -17.76 33.56 9.17
CA ASN A 744 -18.42 34.86 9.00
C ASN A 744 -17.54 36.02 9.48
N TYR A 745 -16.78 35.82 10.56
CA TYR A 745 -15.82 36.81 11.04
C TYR A 745 -14.72 37.07 10.01
N LYS A 746 -14.07 36.01 9.49
CA LYS A 746 -13.00 36.14 8.50
C LYS A 746 -13.50 36.70 7.16
N LYS A 747 -14.77 36.48 6.79
CA LYS A 747 -15.43 37.13 5.63
C LYS A 747 -15.79 38.61 5.85
N GLY A 748 -15.64 39.13 7.06
CA GLY A 748 -16.05 40.49 7.40
C GLY A 748 -17.56 40.66 7.62
N GLU A 749 -18.32 39.58 7.71
CA GLU A 749 -19.77 39.58 7.90
C GLU A 749 -20.16 39.71 9.38
N TYR A 750 -19.61 40.72 10.06
CA TYR A 750 -19.73 40.91 11.52
C TYR A 750 -21.18 41.00 12.00
N LYS A 751 -22.08 41.55 11.17
CA LYS A 751 -23.53 41.58 11.49
C LYS A 751 -24.11 40.18 11.64
N LYS A 752 -23.68 39.20 10.83
CA LYS A 752 -24.15 37.81 10.94
C LYS A 752 -23.58 37.13 12.18
N VAL A 753 -22.32 37.41 12.52
CA VAL A 753 -21.68 36.92 13.76
C VAL A 753 -22.50 37.32 14.98
N VAL A 754 -22.72 38.63 15.20
CA VAL A 754 -23.40 39.11 16.42
C VAL A 754 -24.89 38.80 16.46
N ASN A 755 -25.52 38.54 15.30
CA ASN A 755 -26.93 38.20 15.20
C ASN A 755 -27.22 36.70 15.22
N SER A 756 -26.19 35.86 15.26
CA SER A 756 -26.36 34.41 15.23
C SER A 756 -27.22 33.94 16.40
N GLY A 757 -28.13 32.99 16.13
CA GLY A 757 -29.05 32.48 17.15
C GLY A 757 -28.33 31.79 18.31
N GLU A 758 -27.09 31.33 18.14
CA GLU A 758 -26.28 30.80 19.23
C GLU A 758 -25.66 31.90 20.10
N VAL A 759 -25.16 32.97 19.49
CA VAL A 759 -24.62 34.13 20.23
C VAL A 759 -25.71 34.78 21.10
N LYS A 760 -26.97 34.76 20.63
CA LYS A 760 -28.12 35.29 21.38
C LYS A 760 -28.64 34.35 22.48
N ARG A 761 -28.47 33.03 22.34
CA ARG A 761 -29.04 32.02 23.24
C ARG A 761 -28.10 31.55 24.35
N ARG A 762 -26.77 31.69 24.19
CA ARG A 762 -25.82 31.29 25.23
C ARG A 762 -25.80 32.32 26.36
N ALA A 763 -26.41 31.95 27.48
CA ALA A 763 -26.28 32.66 28.76
C ALA A 763 -24.88 32.48 29.37
N ASP A 764 -24.31 31.27 29.20
CA ASP A 764 -23.01 30.90 29.76
C ASP A 764 -21.99 30.79 28.63
N TRP A 765 -21.08 31.76 28.58
CA TRP A 765 -19.99 31.79 27.63
C TRP A 765 -18.70 31.32 28.30
N ASP A 766 -18.43 30.03 28.26
CA ASP A 766 -17.23 29.46 28.89
C ASP A 766 -16.04 29.34 27.92
N ASN A 767 -16.22 29.70 26.64
CA ASN A 767 -15.17 29.67 25.63
C ASN A 767 -14.66 31.09 25.32
N SER A 768 -13.46 31.41 25.82
CA SER A 768 -12.82 32.71 25.64
C SER A 768 -12.53 33.07 24.19
N ASP A 769 -12.14 32.11 23.35
CA ASP A 769 -11.72 32.36 21.96
C ASP A 769 -12.91 32.82 21.10
N GLU A 770 -14.04 32.12 21.25
CA GLU A 770 -15.27 32.48 20.56
C GLU A 770 -15.80 33.84 21.03
N MET A 771 -15.69 34.11 22.33
CA MET A 771 -16.08 35.39 22.91
C MET A 771 -15.24 36.55 22.35
N MET A 772 -13.93 36.35 22.17
CA MET A 772 -13.07 37.35 21.52
C MET A 772 -13.51 37.63 20.08
N VAL A 773 -13.84 36.61 19.28
CA VAL A 773 -14.35 36.78 17.91
C VAL A 773 -15.65 37.60 17.88
N VAL A 774 -16.57 37.31 18.79
CA VAL A 774 -17.83 38.06 18.92
C VAL A 774 -17.57 39.49 19.38
N ALA A 775 -16.68 39.70 20.34
CA ALA A 775 -16.29 41.02 20.82
C ALA A 775 -15.65 41.86 19.71
N SER A 776 -14.72 41.29 18.95
CA SER A 776 -14.13 41.92 17.76
C SER A 776 -15.19 42.29 16.73
N SER A 777 -16.21 41.44 16.55
CA SER A 777 -17.32 41.74 15.64
C SER A 777 -18.15 42.93 16.12
N PHE A 778 -18.46 43.03 17.42
CA PHE A 778 -19.11 44.23 17.97
C PHE A 778 -18.25 45.48 17.82
N PHE A 779 -16.94 45.36 18.05
CA PHE A 779 -16.00 46.47 17.90
C PHE A 779 -16.01 47.02 16.47
N ARG A 780 -15.88 46.15 15.46
CA ARG A 780 -15.90 46.53 14.04
C ARG A 780 -17.24 47.07 13.56
N LEU A 781 -18.33 46.84 14.31
CA LEU A 781 -19.65 47.42 14.07
C LEU A 781 -19.85 48.76 14.81
N GLY A 782 -18.83 49.31 15.48
CA GLY A 782 -18.92 50.54 16.27
C GLY A 782 -19.67 50.38 17.60
N LYS A 783 -20.01 49.14 18.00
CA LYS A 783 -20.74 48.85 19.24
C LYS A 783 -19.77 48.64 20.40
N TYR A 784 -18.95 49.65 20.67
CA TYR A 784 -17.79 49.55 21.56
C TYR A 784 -18.13 49.13 22.99
N LYS A 785 -19.24 49.61 23.56
CA LYS A 785 -19.68 49.21 24.91
C LYS A 785 -19.91 47.70 25.02
N LYS A 786 -20.61 47.12 24.03
CA LYS A 786 -20.86 45.67 23.97
C LYS A 786 -19.59 44.89 23.68
N ALA A 787 -18.68 45.42 22.85
CA ALA A 787 -17.39 44.81 22.60
C ALA A 787 -16.57 44.71 23.89
N GLU A 788 -16.52 45.79 24.67
CA GLU A 788 -15.80 45.87 25.94
C GLU A 788 -16.32 44.85 26.96
N GLU A 789 -17.64 44.79 27.17
CA GLU A 789 -18.28 43.82 28.08
C GLU A 789 -17.85 42.39 27.75
N ARG A 790 -17.77 42.06 26.45
CA ARG A 790 -17.36 40.74 25.97
C ARG A 790 -15.86 40.49 26.08
N TYR A 791 -15.02 41.46 25.70
CA TYR A 791 -13.57 41.32 25.88
C TYR A 791 -13.20 41.18 27.36
N ARG A 792 -13.86 41.91 28.26
CA ARG A 792 -13.62 41.83 29.71
C ARG A 792 -13.91 40.45 30.25
N ARG A 793 -15.06 39.88 29.89
CA ARG A 793 -15.42 38.52 30.28
C ARG A 793 -14.47 37.48 29.67
N ALA A 794 -14.02 37.67 28.43
CA ALA A 794 -13.05 36.77 27.81
C ALA A 794 -11.70 36.81 28.56
N ALA A 795 -11.27 38.00 28.95
CA ALA A 795 -10.05 38.20 29.71
C ALA A 795 -10.13 37.57 31.11
N GLU A 796 -11.27 37.66 31.81
CA GLU A 796 -11.48 36.96 33.08
C GLU A 796 -11.25 35.45 32.95
N LEU A 797 -11.85 34.81 31.93
CA LEU A 797 -11.71 33.37 31.68
C LEU A 797 -10.27 32.99 31.30
N LEU A 798 -9.60 33.83 30.52
CA LEU A 798 -8.21 33.61 30.10
C LEU A 798 -7.22 33.78 31.24
N ALA A 799 -7.52 34.68 32.19
CA ALA A 799 -6.75 34.84 33.42
C ALA A 799 -6.89 33.61 34.32
N GLU A 800 -8.10 33.08 34.48
CA GLU A 800 -8.35 31.83 35.22
C GLU A 800 -7.62 30.63 34.58
N ALA A 801 -7.60 30.57 33.24
CA ALA A 801 -6.91 29.53 32.48
C ALA A 801 -5.39 29.72 32.36
N GLN A 802 -4.82 30.81 32.89
CA GLN A 802 -3.39 31.14 32.82
C GLN A 802 -2.81 31.19 31.38
N LYS A 803 -3.59 31.70 30.42
CA LYS A 803 -3.17 31.84 29.01
C LYS A 803 -2.71 33.27 28.71
N ASN A 804 -1.48 33.60 29.08
CA ASN A 804 -0.97 34.98 29.09
C ASN A 804 -1.06 35.69 27.73
N LYS A 805 -0.71 35.04 26.61
CA LYS A 805 -0.81 35.67 25.28
C LYS A 805 -2.23 36.07 24.90
N LYS A 806 -3.16 35.13 24.97
CA LYS A 806 -4.56 35.39 24.67
C LYS A 806 -5.17 36.40 25.66
N LEU A 807 -4.74 36.37 26.91
CA LEU A 807 -5.14 37.35 27.91
C LEU A 807 -4.67 38.76 27.53
N ALA A 808 -3.44 38.91 27.00
CA ALA A 808 -2.94 40.19 26.51
C ALA A 808 -3.81 40.71 25.37
N ASP A 809 -4.16 39.87 24.40
CA ASP A 809 -5.06 40.22 23.29
C ASP A 809 -6.45 40.66 23.78
N ALA A 810 -6.99 39.95 24.78
CA ALA A 810 -8.27 40.33 25.38
C ALA A 810 -8.16 41.66 26.15
N CYS A 811 -7.09 41.89 26.91
CA CYS A 811 -6.80 43.18 27.56
C CYS A 811 -6.69 44.31 26.52
N MET A 812 -6.02 44.09 25.38
CA MET A 812 -6.01 45.07 24.29
C MET A 812 -7.40 45.35 23.73
N GLY A 813 -8.23 44.31 23.55
CA GLY A 813 -9.62 44.46 23.09
C GLY A 813 -10.48 45.32 24.03
N VAL A 814 -10.34 45.14 25.35
CA VAL A 814 -10.99 46.01 26.35
C VAL A 814 -10.46 47.44 26.21
N ALA A 815 -9.13 47.61 26.17
CA ALA A 815 -8.48 48.92 26.12
C ALA A 815 -8.91 49.73 24.89
N GLU A 816 -8.90 49.10 23.70
CA GLU A 816 -9.29 49.74 22.45
C GLU A 816 -10.78 50.08 22.46
N SER A 817 -11.63 49.19 22.99
CA SER A 817 -13.06 49.47 23.13
C SER A 817 -13.32 50.67 24.05
N SER A 818 -12.62 50.78 25.19
CA SER A 818 -12.74 51.92 26.10
C SER A 818 -12.16 53.20 25.51
N PHE A 819 -11.05 53.10 24.77
CA PHE A 819 -10.43 54.21 24.05
C PHE A 819 -11.38 54.83 23.03
N MET A 820 -12.04 53.99 22.21
CA MET A 820 -13.02 54.45 21.22
C MET A 820 -14.29 55.05 21.85
N GLN A 821 -14.53 54.80 23.13
CA GLN A 821 -15.60 55.44 23.91
C GLN A 821 -15.16 56.73 24.62
N GLY A 822 -13.90 57.16 24.45
CA GLY A 822 -13.33 58.32 25.16
C GLY A 822 -13.01 58.05 26.64
N ARG A 823 -13.11 56.81 27.12
CA ARG A 823 -12.78 56.42 28.50
C ARG A 823 -11.26 56.16 28.64
N TYR A 824 -10.47 57.20 28.41
CA TYR A 824 -9.01 57.09 28.34
C TYR A 824 -8.35 56.60 29.64
N LYS A 825 -8.91 56.96 30.81
CA LYS A 825 -8.42 56.46 32.11
C LYS A 825 -8.50 54.93 32.21
N GLU A 826 -9.53 54.33 31.65
CA GLU A 826 -9.76 52.89 31.66
C GLU A 826 -8.93 52.21 30.57
N SER A 827 -8.83 52.80 29.37
CA SER A 827 -7.95 52.28 28.31
C SER A 827 -6.49 52.21 28.76
N ILE A 828 -5.98 53.22 29.48
CA ILE A 828 -4.63 53.23 30.06
C ILE A 828 -4.38 51.99 30.93
N ARG A 829 -5.33 51.62 31.79
CA ARG A 829 -5.20 50.46 32.70
C ARG A 829 -5.05 49.17 31.90
N PHE A 830 -5.90 48.98 30.89
CA PHE A 830 -5.92 47.75 30.11
C PHE A 830 -4.79 47.68 29.05
N TYR A 831 -4.34 48.80 28.49
CA TYR A 831 -3.12 48.81 27.66
C TYR A 831 -1.88 48.47 28.49
N ARG A 832 -1.81 48.94 29.73
CA ARG A 832 -0.73 48.55 30.65
C ARG A 832 -0.81 47.06 31.00
N CYS A 833 -2.01 46.51 31.25
CA CYS A 833 -2.21 45.06 31.39
C CYS A 833 -1.62 44.29 30.20
N ALA A 834 -2.01 44.66 28.97
CA ALA A 834 -1.53 44.01 27.76
C ALA A 834 -0.01 44.12 27.62
N ALA A 835 0.57 45.32 27.78
CA ALA A 835 2.01 45.53 27.67
C ALA A 835 2.83 44.79 28.75
N GLU A 836 2.30 44.63 29.96
CA GLU A 836 2.94 43.85 31.03
C GLU A 836 2.90 42.34 30.75
N LEU A 837 1.79 41.84 30.24
CA LEU A 837 1.63 40.44 29.84
C LEU A 837 2.55 40.08 28.66
N SER A 838 2.72 41.01 27.71
CA SER A 838 3.63 40.86 26.57
C SER A 838 5.11 40.77 26.95
N LYS A 839 5.50 41.22 28.15
CA LYS A 839 6.86 41.09 28.70
C LYS A 839 7.12 39.72 29.34
N SER A 840 6.13 38.83 29.38
CA SER A 840 6.30 37.46 29.85
C SER A 840 6.53 36.52 28.67
N GLU A 841 7.58 35.70 28.74
CA GLU A 841 7.81 34.63 27.76
C GLU A 841 6.77 33.54 27.97
N ASP A 842 5.95 33.29 26.93
CA ASP A 842 5.14 32.07 26.87
C ASP A 842 6.04 30.87 26.52
N LYS A 843 5.55 29.66 26.82
CA LYS A 843 6.28 28.39 26.61
C LYS A 843 6.81 28.18 25.18
N ASP A 844 6.26 28.91 24.22
CA ASP A 844 6.54 28.76 22.80
C ASP A 844 7.59 29.76 22.27
N GLY A 845 8.16 30.62 23.14
CA GLY A 845 9.25 31.54 22.78
C GLY A 845 8.87 32.71 21.86
N SER A 846 7.60 32.85 21.45
CA SER A 846 7.15 33.98 20.62
C SER A 846 6.96 35.24 21.48
N SER A 847 7.72 36.31 21.23
CA SER A 847 7.47 37.62 21.86
C SER A 847 6.17 38.22 21.32
N ILE A 848 5.29 38.68 22.21
CA ILE A 848 4.09 39.43 21.82
C ILE A 848 4.52 40.86 21.52
N ASP A 849 4.22 41.36 20.33
CA ASP A 849 4.50 42.74 19.96
C ASP A 849 3.65 43.69 20.83
N SER A 850 4.27 44.30 21.84
CA SER A 850 3.61 45.29 22.70
C SER A 850 3.61 46.70 22.12
N SER A 851 4.15 46.90 20.91
CA SER A 851 4.36 48.23 20.33
C SER A 851 3.03 48.97 20.17
N TRP A 852 2.00 48.29 19.64
CA TRP A 852 0.67 48.88 19.50
C TRP A 852 0.06 49.28 20.85
N ALA A 853 0.16 48.41 21.86
CA ALA A 853 -0.36 48.69 23.19
C ALA A 853 0.35 49.89 23.83
N MET A 854 1.68 50.01 23.66
CA MET A 854 2.47 51.14 24.19
C MET A 854 2.20 52.44 23.43
N TYR A 855 2.02 52.37 22.11
CA TYR A 855 1.60 53.52 21.29
C TYR A 855 0.26 54.07 21.75
N ARG A 856 -0.76 53.20 21.89
CA ARG A 856 -2.09 53.60 22.36
C ARG A 856 -2.11 54.01 23.83
N LEU A 857 -1.22 53.47 24.65
CA LEU A 857 -1.01 53.92 26.03
C LEU A 857 -0.50 55.37 26.05
N ALA A 858 0.50 55.70 25.21
CA ALA A 858 0.99 57.06 25.06
C ALA A 858 -0.13 58.00 24.60
N GLU A 859 -0.86 57.65 23.53
CA GLU A 859 -1.98 58.44 23.02
C GLU A 859 -3.05 58.69 24.09
N SER A 860 -3.41 57.65 24.84
CA SER A 860 -4.42 57.77 25.91
C SER A 860 -3.96 58.71 27.03
N ASN A 861 -2.66 58.73 27.37
CA ASN A 861 -2.11 59.65 28.36
C ASN A 861 -2.10 61.09 27.85
N PHE A 862 -1.68 61.34 26.61
CA PHE A 862 -1.75 62.68 26.02
C PHE A 862 -3.17 63.23 25.97
N ARG A 863 -4.15 62.42 25.55
CA ARG A 863 -5.57 62.81 25.56
C ARG A 863 -6.15 63.07 26.96
N MET A 864 -5.49 62.59 28.01
CA MET A 864 -5.82 62.87 29.41
C MET A 864 -5.06 64.09 29.98
N GLY A 865 -4.24 64.77 29.17
CA GLY A 865 -3.38 65.88 29.62
C GLY A 865 -2.16 65.42 30.44
N LYS A 866 -1.84 64.12 30.42
CA LYS A 866 -0.73 63.52 31.16
C LYS A 866 0.51 63.42 30.28
N SER A 867 1.07 64.58 29.93
CA SER A 867 2.15 64.66 28.95
C SER A 867 3.41 63.89 29.38
N LEU A 868 3.74 63.89 30.67
CA LEU A 868 4.91 63.18 31.20
C LEU A 868 4.75 61.66 31.03
N GLU A 869 3.63 61.09 31.47
CA GLU A 869 3.37 59.66 31.31
C GLU A 869 3.19 59.26 29.84
N GLY A 870 2.73 60.19 28.99
CA GLY A 870 2.68 60.05 27.55
C GLY A 870 4.07 59.92 26.93
N THR A 871 5.02 60.78 27.30
CA THR A 871 6.40 60.71 26.82
C THR A 871 7.12 59.47 27.33
N GLU A 872 6.93 59.09 28.60
CA GLU A 872 7.51 57.85 29.16
C GLU A 872 7.05 56.60 28.40
N ALA A 873 5.77 56.57 27.97
CA ALA A 873 5.24 55.49 27.17
C ALA A 873 5.84 55.46 25.75
N LEU A 874 6.08 56.62 25.13
CA LEU A 874 6.79 56.72 23.85
C LEU A 874 8.26 56.31 23.94
N ASP A 875 8.97 56.70 24.99
CA ASP A 875 10.36 56.29 25.21
C ASP A 875 10.48 54.78 25.44
N SER A 876 9.48 54.22 26.11
CA SER A 876 9.37 52.77 26.29
C SER A 876 9.02 52.07 24.97
N LEU A 877 8.19 52.67 24.12
CA LEU A 877 7.88 52.19 22.77
C LEU A 877 9.12 52.26 21.86
N GLU A 878 9.94 53.31 21.96
CA GLU A 878 11.12 53.51 21.12
C GLU A 878 12.15 52.38 21.26
N ARG A 879 12.21 51.78 22.45
CA ARG A 879 13.04 50.61 22.73
C ARG A 879 12.53 49.32 22.08
N ILE A 880 11.27 49.29 21.65
CA ILE A 880 10.58 48.12 21.10
C ILE A 880 10.40 48.29 19.58
N ASP A 881 9.80 49.41 19.17
CA ASP A 881 9.61 49.85 17.80
C ASP A 881 9.88 51.35 17.67
N ARG A 882 11.14 51.65 17.32
CA ARG A 882 11.63 53.03 17.12
C ARG A 882 10.80 53.82 16.10
N LYS A 883 10.40 53.19 14.99
CA LYS A 883 9.66 53.89 13.93
C LYS A 883 8.27 54.30 14.40
N MET A 884 7.57 53.40 15.09
CA MET A 884 6.25 53.70 15.66
C MET A 884 6.34 54.77 16.75
N ALA A 885 7.41 54.77 17.55
CA ALA A 885 7.66 55.81 18.55
C ALA A 885 7.93 57.19 17.92
N GLU A 886 8.79 57.28 16.91
CA GLU A 886 9.07 58.53 16.19
C GLU A 886 7.80 59.10 15.55
N TRP A 887 6.98 58.23 14.96
CA TRP A 887 5.67 58.61 14.42
C TRP A 887 4.72 59.13 15.49
N GLY A 888 4.63 58.46 16.64
CA GLY A 888 3.85 58.92 17.79
C GLY A 888 4.33 60.26 18.35
N LYS A 889 5.65 60.45 18.48
CA LYS A 889 6.24 61.73 18.91
C LYS A 889 5.81 62.88 17.99
N TYR A 890 5.82 62.66 16.68
CA TYR A 890 5.34 63.65 15.70
C TYR A 890 3.84 63.96 15.87
N LEU A 891 2.99 62.93 15.89
CA LEU A 891 1.53 63.07 15.98
C LEU A 891 1.03 63.72 17.28
N PHE A 892 1.70 63.43 18.39
CA PHE A 892 1.28 63.94 19.70
C PHE A 892 1.90 65.30 20.05
N ALA A 893 2.98 65.70 19.36
CA ALA A 893 3.56 67.05 19.48
C ALA A 893 2.68 68.14 18.85
N GLU A 894 1.92 67.83 17.79
CA GLU A 894 0.99 68.78 17.15
C GLU A 894 -0.30 69.00 17.97
N ASN A 895 -0.76 67.99 18.73
CA ASN A 895 -1.98 68.08 19.55
C ASN A 895 -1.74 68.67 20.96
N GLY A 896 -0.49 68.99 21.30
CA GLY A 896 -0.09 69.62 22.56
C GLY A 896 0.02 71.15 22.52
N LYS A 897 -0.41 71.79 21.42
CA LYS A 897 -0.51 73.25 21.28
C LYS A 897 -1.91 73.76 21.56
#